data_AF-A0A8C7FSD1-F1
#
_entry.id   AF-A0A8C7FSD1-F1
#
_cell.length_a   1.000
_cell.length_b   1.000
_cell.length_c   1.000
_cell.angle_alpha   90.00
_cell.angle_beta   90.00
_cell.angle_gamma   90.00
#
_symmetry.space_group_name_H-M   'P 1'
#
loop_
_entity.id
_entity.type
_entity.pdbx_description
1 polymer ?
#
loop_
_entity_poly.entity_id
_entity_poly.type
_entity_poly.pdbx_seq_one_letter_code
_entity_poly.pdbx_strand_id
1 'polypeptide(L)'
;MLNMQAYVAWILMYGVTAGTSFNVSEEKTNCPLGYFPCGNLSMCLPQLMHCNGVDDCGNEADEENCGDNNGWPHLFDKYFGMPNIDIGTKSDKCLLVAVPELCQCRDLELDCDGAQFHHVPAVSVNVTMMSLQRNRLRILNGDIFYKYQSLQKLYLQHNRIRAVSPNAFRGLYNLTRLYLSYNKISILMPGVFQDLHKLEWLILENNSIHQISPMTFSGLRSLVLLVLLNNALTKLDDICLEMPRLNWLDMEGNQIESVGNVTFWSCNMMTVLVLQKNRISRIHEQAFSFLKKLGELDLSSNRLVAIPPNLFVHLGDLLQLNISCNPIVDLQVDHFDNLHKLKSLSIEGIEIGNIQRRMFEPLKQLTHIYFKKFQYCGYAPHVRSCKPNTDGISSFEDLLANIVLRVFVWVVSATTCFGNIFVICMRSYIRSENKLHAMCIISLCCADGLMGVYLFMIGAYDLKFRGEYNRHAQAWMDSVQCQVIGSLAMLSTEVSVLLLTYLTLEKYICIVYPFRYLTPGCRRTVSILLSIWFIGFIIAFLPLVFKGLFRNFYGTNGVCFPLHSEQPETTGAQVYSIVIFLGLNLVAFLIIVLSYGSMFYNIQRTGTQTTKYSNHIKKEVTIAKRFFSIVITDSLCWIPIFVLKILSLLQVEIPGTISSWVVIFILPINSALNPILYTLTTRPFKETILQVWANYRQRRPLMSNHTAHQPSFTLQEMWPLQENSQTLTSPGDYLANPSKISCTSQLLPVERTNGV
;
A
#
# COMPACT_ATOMS: atom_id res chain seq x y z
N MET A 1 -17.83 -42.14 4.91
CA MET A 1 -17.21 -42.98 3.86
C MET A 1 -18.25 -43.18 2.78
N LEU A 2 -18.07 -42.54 1.61
CA LEU A 2 -18.34 -43.04 0.24
C LEU A 2 -19.63 -43.86 0.01
N ASN A 3 -20.57 -43.52 -0.88
CA ASN A 3 -20.51 -43.18 -2.32
C ASN A 3 -21.92 -42.67 -2.68
N MET A 4 -22.22 -41.57 -3.40
CA MET A 4 -21.67 -40.99 -4.63
C MET A 4 -21.44 -42.04 -5.74
N GLN A 5 -22.50 -42.35 -6.52
CA GLN A 5 -22.47 -42.66 -7.99
C GLN A 5 -23.77 -43.34 -8.54
N ALA A 6 -24.98 -42.98 -8.11
CA ALA A 6 -26.20 -43.56 -8.73
C ALA A 6 -27.42 -42.63 -8.91
N TYR A 7 -27.32 -41.32 -8.62
CA TYR A 7 -28.45 -40.39 -8.74
C TYR A 7 -28.47 -39.53 -10.00
N VAL A 8 -27.48 -39.68 -10.90
CA VAL A 8 -27.32 -38.85 -12.11
C VAL A 8 -28.07 -39.42 -13.34
N ALA A 9 -28.77 -40.55 -13.23
CA ALA A 9 -29.40 -41.22 -14.38
C ALA A 9 -30.94 -41.11 -14.46
N TRP A 10 -31.62 -40.37 -13.57
CA TRP A 10 -33.10 -40.39 -13.51
C TRP A 10 -33.81 -39.06 -13.78
N ILE A 11 -33.08 -37.94 -13.93
CA ILE A 11 -33.70 -36.60 -14.11
C ILE A 11 -33.76 -36.16 -15.59
N LEU A 12 -33.26 -36.97 -16.54
CA LEU A 12 -33.15 -36.58 -17.95
C LEU A 12 -34.31 -36.99 -18.88
N MET A 13 -35.51 -37.35 -18.39
CA MET A 13 -36.52 -37.92 -19.31
C MET A 13 -37.98 -37.42 -19.31
N TYR A 14 -38.47 -36.51 -18.45
CA TYR A 14 -39.89 -36.08 -18.58
C TYR A 14 -40.24 -34.68 -18.03
N GLY A 15 -40.86 -33.85 -18.88
CA GLY A 15 -41.60 -32.61 -18.53
C GLY A 15 -41.28 -31.45 -19.49
N VAL A 16 -41.89 -31.28 -20.68
CA VAL A 16 -43.30 -30.98 -21.04
C VAL A 16 -43.81 -29.61 -20.53
N THR A 17 -43.70 -28.63 -21.45
CA THR A 17 -44.64 -27.56 -21.85
C THR A 17 -44.99 -26.35 -20.98
N ALA A 18 -44.65 -25.18 -21.57
CA ALA A 18 -45.52 -24.03 -21.89
C ALA A 18 -46.10 -23.15 -20.77
N GLY A 19 -45.56 -21.92 -20.70
CA GLY A 19 -46.31 -20.73 -21.09
C GLY A 19 -47.29 -20.11 -20.09
N THR A 20 -46.77 -19.24 -19.22
CA THR A 20 -47.49 -18.03 -18.80
C THR A 20 -46.51 -16.88 -18.67
N SER A 21 -46.54 -15.96 -19.65
CA SER A 21 -45.90 -14.66 -19.59
C SER A 21 -46.61 -13.80 -18.54
N PHE A 22 -46.07 -13.76 -17.32
CA PHE A 22 -46.38 -12.68 -16.39
C PHE A 22 -45.51 -11.48 -16.76
N ASN A 23 -46.13 -10.52 -17.44
CA ASN A 23 -45.63 -9.14 -17.49
C ASN A 23 -45.65 -8.60 -16.07
N VAL A 24 -44.55 -8.78 -15.33
CA VAL A 24 -44.26 -7.94 -14.17
C VAL A 24 -43.66 -6.66 -14.74
N SER A 25 -44.48 -5.63 -14.79
CA SER A 25 -44.02 -4.26 -14.88
C SER A 25 -42.93 -4.05 -13.82
N GLU A 26 -41.70 -3.85 -14.26
CA GLU A 26 -40.58 -3.39 -13.43
C GLU A 26 -40.96 -2.03 -12.82
N GLU A 27 -41.57 -2.06 -11.64
CA GLU A 27 -41.49 -0.91 -10.74
C GLU A 27 -40.01 -0.76 -10.39
N LYS A 28 -39.35 0.19 -11.05
CA LYS A 28 -38.04 0.70 -10.60
C LYS A 28 -38.18 1.05 -9.12
N THR A 29 -37.64 0.23 -8.25
CA THR A 29 -37.48 0.55 -6.85
C THR A 29 -36.59 1.78 -6.78
N ASN A 30 -37.22 2.93 -6.55
CA ASN A 30 -36.51 4.20 -6.38
C ASN A 30 -35.76 4.15 -5.05
N CYS A 31 -34.52 3.66 -5.09
CA CYS A 31 -33.61 3.72 -3.96
C CYS A 31 -33.28 5.20 -3.62
N PRO A 32 -33.09 5.52 -2.34
CA PRO A 32 -32.64 6.86 -1.93
C PRO A 32 -31.25 7.18 -2.53
N LEU A 33 -30.93 8.47 -2.67
CA LEU A 33 -29.65 8.93 -3.21
C LEU A 33 -28.46 8.30 -2.44
N GLY A 34 -27.50 7.70 -3.14
CA GLY A 34 -26.41 6.93 -2.52
C GLY A 34 -26.69 5.44 -2.35
N TYR A 35 -27.88 4.95 -2.72
CA TYR A 35 -28.26 3.55 -2.68
C TYR A 35 -28.67 3.05 -4.07
N PHE A 36 -28.33 1.80 -4.36
CA PHE A 36 -28.58 1.13 -5.64
C PHE A 36 -29.30 -0.19 -5.42
N PRO A 37 -30.23 -0.56 -6.32
CA PRO A 37 -31.02 -1.77 -6.18
C PRO A 37 -30.16 -3.03 -6.38
N CYS A 38 -30.50 -4.09 -5.65
CA CYS A 38 -29.94 -5.44 -5.82
C CYS A 38 -30.57 -6.17 -7.02
N GLY A 39 -30.35 -5.65 -8.23
CA GLY A 39 -31.00 -6.14 -9.44
C GLY A 39 -32.52 -5.97 -9.35
N ASN A 40 -33.27 -7.08 -9.43
CA ASN A 40 -34.74 -7.08 -9.35
C ASN A 40 -35.29 -7.19 -7.92
N LEU A 41 -34.43 -7.20 -6.90
CA LEU A 41 -34.87 -7.24 -5.51
C LEU A 41 -35.32 -5.84 -5.05
N SER A 42 -36.29 -5.80 -4.12
CA SER A 42 -36.72 -4.53 -3.51
C SER A 42 -35.73 -3.97 -2.49
N MET A 43 -34.60 -4.67 -2.29
CA MET A 43 -33.52 -4.27 -1.39
C MET A 43 -32.61 -3.28 -2.10
N CYS A 44 -32.26 -2.21 -1.40
CA CYS A 44 -31.32 -1.20 -1.85
C CYS A 44 -30.07 -1.28 -0.97
N LEU A 45 -28.90 -1.44 -1.59
CA LEU A 45 -27.62 -1.39 -0.90
C LEU A 45 -26.94 -0.04 -1.12
N PRO A 46 -26.15 0.46 -0.14
CA PRO A 46 -25.38 1.66 -0.32
C PRO A 46 -24.33 1.48 -1.43
N GLN A 47 -23.93 2.58 -2.08
CA GLN A 47 -22.91 2.65 -3.15
C GLN A 47 -21.66 1.82 -2.87
N LEU A 48 -21.24 1.71 -1.60
CA LEU A 48 -20.01 1.05 -1.20
C LEU A 48 -20.07 -0.49 -1.25
N MET A 49 -21.25 -1.06 -1.08
CA MET A 49 -21.46 -2.52 -1.14
C MET A 49 -21.52 -3.00 -2.58
N HIS A 50 -21.62 -2.10 -3.56
CA HIS A 50 -21.49 -2.46 -4.96
C HIS A 50 -20.01 -2.56 -5.33
N CYS A 51 -19.65 -3.62 -6.03
CA CYS A 51 -18.30 -3.83 -6.57
C CYS A 51 -17.20 -3.87 -5.51
N ASN A 52 -17.48 -4.44 -4.34
CA ASN A 52 -16.53 -4.63 -3.23
C ASN A 52 -15.90 -6.04 -3.23
N GLY A 53 -16.34 -6.95 -4.11
CA GLY A 53 -15.89 -8.33 -4.22
C GLY A 53 -16.61 -9.30 -3.26
N VAL A 54 -17.73 -8.89 -2.66
CA VAL A 54 -18.55 -9.65 -1.72
C VAL A 54 -20.00 -9.58 -2.19
N ASP A 55 -20.69 -10.72 -2.24
CA ASP A 55 -22.12 -10.76 -2.57
C ASP A 55 -22.96 -10.38 -1.34
N ASP A 56 -23.31 -9.10 -1.24
CA ASP A 56 -24.16 -8.53 -0.19
C ASP A 56 -25.65 -8.62 -0.57
N CYS A 57 -25.98 -8.77 -1.86
CA CYS A 57 -27.35 -8.94 -2.34
C CYS A 57 -27.89 -10.38 -2.23
N GLY A 58 -27.01 -11.38 -2.15
CA GLY A 58 -27.34 -12.81 -2.17
C GLY A 58 -27.67 -13.37 -3.56
N ASN A 59 -27.56 -12.54 -4.61
CA ASN A 59 -27.77 -12.88 -6.01
C ASN A 59 -26.66 -12.36 -6.92
N GLU A 60 -25.52 -11.93 -6.34
CA GLU A 60 -24.34 -11.35 -6.99
C GLU A 60 -24.63 -10.08 -7.81
N ALA A 61 -25.84 -9.52 -7.75
CA ALA A 61 -26.23 -8.38 -8.59
C ALA A 61 -25.43 -7.11 -8.29
N ASP A 62 -24.97 -6.94 -7.07
CA ASP A 62 -24.05 -5.89 -6.61
C ASP A 62 -22.64 -6.02 -7.18
N GLU A 63 -22.21 -7.23 -7.54
CA GLU A 63 -20.90 -7.53 -8.14
C GLU A 63 -20.96 -7.66 -9.68
N GLU A 64 -22.15 -7.61 -10.27
CA GLU A 64 -22.32 -7.57 -11.71
C GLU A 64 -22.00 -6.20 -12.32
N ASN A 65 -21.28 -6.23 -13.46
CA ASN A 65 -20.88 -5.06 -14.23
C ASN A 65 -19.97 -4.06 -13.49
N CYS A 66 -19.12 -4.59 -12.60
CA CYS A 66 -18.13 -3.81 -11.85
C CYS A 66 -16.86 -3.46 -12.63
N GLY A 67 -16.67 -4.08 -13.79
CA GLY A 67 -15.62 -3.71 -14.73
C GLY A 67 -16.02 -2.49 -15.55
N ASP A 68 -15.14 -1.49 -15.61
CA ASP A 68 -15.35 -0.33 -16.48
C ASP A 68 -15.02 -0.66 -17.93
N ASN A 69 -16.01 -1.22 -18.62
CA ASN A 69 -15.95 -1.55 -20.04
C ASN A 69 -16.55 -0.44 -20.92
N ASN A 70 -16.83 0.76 -20.37
CA ASN A 70 -17.58 1.80 -21.06
C ASN A 70 -16.83 2.46 -22.23
N GLY A 71 -15.51 2.30 -22.31
CA GLY A 71 -14.66 2.77 -23.41
C GLY A 71 -14.33 1.68 -24.42
N TRP A 72 -13.04 1.44 -24.61
CA TRP A 72 -12.48 0.68 -25.72
C TRP A 72 -13.18 -0.66 -25.98
N PRO A 73 -13.42 -1.53 -24.98
CA PRO A 73 -14.06 -2.82 -25.23
C PRO A 73 -15.46 -2.69 -25.86
N HIS A 74 -16.30 -1.81 -25.33
CA HIS A 74 -17.65 -1.60 -25.84
C HIS A 74 -17.67 -0.89 -27.21
N LEU A 75 -16.73 0.04 -27.44
CA LEU A 75 -16.58 0.70 -28.74
C LEU A 75 -16.02 -0.25 -29.79
N PHE A 76 -15.11 -1.15 -29.41
CA PHE A 76 -14.56 -2.15 -30.31
C PHE A 76 -15.64 -3.08 -30.84
N ASP A 77 -16.46 -3.66 -29.96
CA ASP A 77 -17.52 -4.58 -30.37
C ASP A 77 -18.58 -3.88 -31.23
N LYS A 78 -18.88 -2.62 -30.93
CA LYS A 78 -19.86 -1.82 -31.68
C LYS A 78 -19.42 -1.48 -33.11
N TYR A 79 -18.14 -1.18 -33.32
CA TYR A 79 -17.63 -0.68 -34.60
C TYR A 79 -16.80 -1.69 -35.39
N PHE A 80 -16.18 -2.64 -34.70
CA PHE A 80 -15.27 -3.64 -35.24
C PHE A 80 -15.64 -5.07 -34.85
N GLY A 81 -16.81 -5.25 -34.19
CA GLY A 81 -17.28 -6.53 -33.68
C GLY A 81 -16.88 -7.65 -34.62
N MET A 82 -16.12 -8.61 -34.08
CA MET A 82 -15.74 -9.77 -34.86
C MET A 82 -17.04 -10.32 -35.43
N PRO A 83 -17.21 -10.41 -36.77
CA PRO A 83 -18.23 -11.30 -37.28
C PRO A 83 -17.93 -12.63 -36.59
N ASN A 84 -18.96 -13.25 -36.00
CA ASN A 84 -18.88 -14.63 -35.51
C ASN A 84 -17.89 -15.34 -36.41
N ILE A 85 -16.78 -15.82 -35.84
CA ILE A 85 -15.92 -16.74 -36.55
C ILE A 85 -16.82 -17.94 -36.75
N ASP A 86 -17.59 -17.93 -37.83
CA ASP A 86 -17.97 -19.12 -38.53
C ASP A 86 -16.63 -19.80 -38.72
N ILE A 87 -16.40 -20.82 -37.90
CA ILE A 87 -15.49 -21.91 -38.19
C ILE A 87 -16.13 -22.64 -39.38
N GLY A 88 -16.32 -21.92 -40.48
CA GLY A 88 -16.52 -22.47 -41.80
C GLY A 88 -15.18 -23.09 -42.10
N THR A 89 -15.10 -24.39 -41.84
CA THR A 89 -14.08 -25.36 -42.24
C THR A 89 -13.10 -24.77 -43.27
N LYS A 90 -12.08 -24.03 -42.82
CA LYS A 90 -10.93 -23.70 -43.65
C LYS A 90 -10.29 -25.02 -44.03
N SER A 91 -9.97 -25.19 -45.31
CA SER A 91 -9.41 -26.44 -45.76
C SER A 91 -7.95 -26.50 -45.30
N ASP A 92 -7.53 -27.59 -44.66
CA ASP A 92 -6.13 -27.80 -44.28
C ASP A 92 -5.21 -28.03 -45.50
N LYS A 93 -5.74 -27.98 -46.73
CA LYS A 93 -4.95 -28.15 -47.95
C LYS A 93 -4.30 -26.83 -48.35
N CYS A 94 -3.00 -26.87 -48.60
CA CYS A 94 -2.27 -25.75 -49.17
C CYS A 94 -2.56 -25.61 -50.67
N LEU A 95 -3.02 -24.42 -51.09
CA LEU A 95 -3.29 -24.06 -52.49
C LEU A 95 -2.14 -23.24 -53.11
N LEU A 96 -1.05 -23.00 -52.38
CA LEU A 96 0.13 -22.29 -52.85
C LEU A 96 1.11 -23.24 -53.55
N VAL A 97 1.59 -22.85 -54.73
CA VAL A 97 2.50 -23.67 -55.55
C VAL A 97 3.95 -23.65 -55.03
N ALA A 98 4.35 -22.55 -54.40
CA ALA A 98 5.71 -22.36 -53.87
C ALA A 98 5.64 -21.90 -52.40
N VAL A 99 6.15 -22.76 -51.50
CA VAL A 99 6.18 -22.55 -50.04
C VAL A 99 7.56 -22.95 -49.52
N PRO A 100 8.23 -22.11 -48.70
CA PRO A 100 9.51 -22.47 -48.07
C PRO A 100 9.36 -23.61 -47.06
N GLU A 101 10.37 -24.48 -46.93
CA GLU A 101 10.34 -25.68 -46.06
C GLU A 101 10.09 -25.37 -44.58
N LEU A 102 10.48 -24.18 -44.11
CA LEU A 102 10.31 -23.73 -42.72
C LEU A 102 8.95 -23.05 -42.47
N CYS A 103 8.06 -23.03 -43.46
CA CYS A 103 6.76 -22.35 -43.37
C CYS A 103 5.60 -23.34 -43.43
N GLN A 104 4.52 -23.02 -42.73
CA GLN A 104 3.24 -23.71 -42.79
C GLN A 104 2.30 -22.99 -43.76
N CYS A 105 1.48 -23.75 -44.48
CA CYS A 105 0.52 -23.22 -45.45
C CYS A 105 -0.85 -23.84 -45.22
N ARG A 106 -1.89 -22.99 -45.19
CA ARG A 106 -3.30 -23.41 -45.13
C ARG A 106 -4.11 -22.57 -46.12
N ASP A 107 -4.81 -23.22 -47.04
CA ASP A 107 -5.46 -22.57 -48.18
C ASP A 107 -4.50 -21.61 -48.94
N LEU A 108 -4.69 -20.30 -48.81
CA LEU A 108 -3.85 -19.24 -49.41
C LEU A 108 -3.09 -18.41 -48.35
N GLU A 109 -3.07 -18.89 -47.12
CA GLU A 109 -2.41 -18.26 -45.97
C GLU A 109 -1.06 -18.93 -45.71
N LEU A 110 -0.02 -18.12 -45.56
CA LEU A 110 1.36 -18.55 -45.33
C LEU A 110 1.83 -18.08 -43.95
N ASP A 111 2.31 -19.03 -43.15
CA ASP A 111 2.87 -18.80 -41.82
C ASP A 111 4.34 -19.22 -41.79
N CYS A 112 5.25 -18.25 -41.63
CA CYS A 112 6.69 -18.44 -41.62
C CYS A 112 7.32 -17.94 -40.29
N ASP A 113 6.64 -18.21 -39.19
CA ASP A 113 6.99 -17.64 -37.90
C ASP A 113 8.22 -18.27 -37.27
N GLY A 114 9.18 -17.44 -36.82
CA GLY A 114 10.38 -17.93 -36.13
C GLY A 114 11.39 -18.68 -37.02
N ALA A 115 11.21 -18.68 -38.33
CA ALA A 115 12.08 -19.36 -39.31
C ALA A 115 13.47 -18.70 -39.52
N GLN A 116 13.81 -17.69 -38.72
CA GLN A 116 15.09 -16.96 -38.73
C GLN A 116 15.44 -16.27 -40.07
N PHE A 117 14.43 -15.90 -40.86
CA PHE A 117 14.64 -15.21 -42.14
C PHE A 117 15.28 -13.83 -41.96
N HIS A 118 16.26 -13.53 -42.82
CA HIS A 118 16.89 -12.21 -42.91
C HIS A 118 16.30 -11.33 -44.03
N HIS A 119 15.62 -11.96 -44.99
CA HIS A 119 14.93 -11.34 -46.12
C HIS A 119 13.56 -12.01 -46.31
N VAL A 120 12.64 -11.32 -46.97
CA VAL A 120 11.32 -11.86 -47.31
C VAL A 120 11.48 -13.04 -48.29
N PRO A 121 10.94 -14.24 -47.99
CA PRO A 121 11.04 -15.39 -48.88
C PRO A 121 10.18 -15.22 -50.14
N ALA A 122 10.59 -15.83 -51.25
CA ALA A 122 9.81 -15.85 -52.48
C ALA A 122 8.72 -16.93 -52.39
N VAL A 123 7.46 -16.53 -52.58
CA VAL A 123 6.29 -17.42 -52.51
C VAL A 123 5.36 -17.22 -53.71
N SER A 124 4.28 -18.01 -53.78
CA SER A 124 3.26 -17.89 -54.82
C SER A 124 2.54 -16.52 -54.79
N VAL A 125 2.22 -15.98 -55.97
CA VAL A 125 1.64 -14.62 -56.16
C VAL A 125 0.20 -14.46 -55.67
N ASN A 126 -0.53 -15.56 -55.51
CA ASN A 126 -1.93 -15.61 -55.07
C ASN A 126 -2.09 -15.66 -53.54
N VAL A 127 -1.01 -15.50 -52.77
CA VAL A 127 -1.05 -15.48 -51.31
C VAL A 127 -1.93 -14.32 -50.79
N THR A 128 -2.82 -14.62 -49.85
CA THR A 128 -3.77 -13.66 -49.27
C THR A 128 -3.34 -13.20 -47.87
N MET A 129 -2.63 -14.04 -47.13
CA MET A 129 -2.04 -13.72 -45.85
C MET A 129 -0.59 -14.19 -45.79
N MET A 130 0.30 -13.31 -45.34
CA MET A 130 1.72 -13.63 -45.15
C MET A 130 2.13 -13.24 -43.73
N SER A 131 2.47 -14.24 -42.92
CA SER A 131 3.05 -14.06 -41.59
C SER A 131 4.54 -14.32 -41.62
N LEU A 132 5.33 -13.31 -41.24
CA LEU A 132 6.78 -13.35 -41.14
C LEU A 132 7.24 -12.88 -39.75
N GLN A 133 6.43 -13.14 -38.72
CA GLN A 133 6.74 -12.65 -37.38
C GLN A 133 7.90 -13.41 -36.73
N ARG A 134 8.54 -12.76 -35.74
CA ARG A 134 9.65 -13.35 -34.96
C ARG A 134 10.85 -13.78 -35.81
N ASN A 135 11.08 -13.11 -36.93
CA ASN A 135 12.22 -13.33 -37.82
C ASN A 135 13.34 -12.31 -37.53
N ARG A 136 14.33 -12.22 -38.43
CA ARG A 136 15.51 -11.34 -38.30
C ARG A 136 15.59 -10.31 -39.43
N LEU A 137 14.45 -9.94 -40.01
CA LEU A 137 14.37 -8.94 -41.09
C LEU A 137 14.92 -7.59 -40.60
N ARG A 138 15.80 -6.96 -41.39
CA ARG A 138 16.44 -5.68 -41.02
C ARG A 138 16.01 -4.50 -41.87
N ILE A 139 15.68 -4.73 -43.14
CA ILE A 139 15.38 -3.68 -44.12
C ILE A 139 14.25 -4.20 -45.03
N LEU A 140 13.27 -3.34 -45.32
CA LEU A 140 12.29 -3.57 -46.37
C LEU A 140 12.68 -2.75 -47.60
N ASN A 141 13.20 -3.44 -48.62
CA ASN A 141 13.60 -2.84 -49.88
C ASN A 141 12.37 -2.41 -50.71
N GLY A 142 12.58 -1.50 -51.65
CA GLY A 142 11.53 -1.07 -52.57
C GLY A 142 11.00 -2.23 -53.42
N ASP A 143 9.70 -2.20 -53.71
CA ASP A 143 8.99 -3.15 -54.58
C ASP A 143 9.08 -4.62 -54.13
N ILE A 144 9.51 -4.90 -52.89
CA ILE A 144 9.70 -6.26 -52.38
C ILE A 144 8.40 -7.08 -52.35
N PHE A 145 7.25 -6.42 -52.20
CA PHE A 145 5.93 -7.04 -52.20
C PHE A 145 5.13 -6.82 -53.48
N TYR A 146 5.71 -6.19 -54.51
CA TYR A 146 4.99 -5.76 -55.73
C TYR A 146 4.26 -6.90 -56.46
N LYS A 147 4.78 -8.13 -56.38
CA LYS A 147 4.21 -9.32 -57.02
C LYS A 147 2.99 -9.89 -56.29
N TYR A 148 2.74 -9.50 -55.03
CA TYR A 148 1.71 -10.09 -54.17
C TYR A 148 0.47 -9.20 -54.08
N GLN A 149 -0.12 -8.83 -55.21
CA GLN A 149 -1.25 -7.88 -55.30
C GLN A 149 -2.55 -8.42 -54.64
N SER A 150 -2.64 -9.73 -54.43
CA SER A 150 -3.78 -10.37 -53.75
C SER A 150 -3.66 -10.35 -52.22
N LEU A 151 -2.54 -9.87 -51.67
CA LEU A 151 -2.25 -9.89 -50.25
C LEU A 151 -3.20 -8.94 -49.50
N GLN A 152 -3.89 -9.49 -48.50
CA GLN A 152 -4.85 -8.78 -47.65
C GLN A 152 -4.29 -8.54 -46.25
N LYS A 153 -3.46 -9.45 -45.73
CA LYS A 153 -2.91 -9.37 -44.37
C LYS A 153 -1.41 -9.62 -44.38
N LEU A 154 -0.64 -8.71 -43.79
CA LEU A 154 0.82 -8.81 -43.70
C LEU A 154 1.26 -8.62 -42.26
N TYR A 155 1.91 -9.65 -41.71
CA TYR A 155 2.45 -9.64 -40.34
C TYR A 155 3.98 -9.62 -40.37
N LEU A 156 4.57 -8.54 -39.87
CA LEU A 156 6.02 -8.32 -39.81
C LEU A 156 6.48 -8.01 -38.38
N GLN A 157 5.66 -8.34 -37.38
CA GLN A 157 5.97 -8.02 -35.98
C GLN A 157 7.16 -8.83 -35.41
N HIS A 158 7.79 -8.29 -34.37
CA HIS A 158 8.95 -8.90 -33.69
C HIS A 158 10.11 -9.22 -34.65
N ASN A 159 10.42 -8.30 -35.54
CA ASN A 159 11.61 -8.35 -36.40
C ASN A 159 12.66 -7.34 -35.91
N ARG A 160 13.63 -6.99 -36.76
CA ARG A 160 14.67 -6.00 -36.46
C ARG A 160 14.69 -4.91 -37.53
N ILE A 161 13.53 -4.60 -38.12
CA ILE A 161 13.41 -3.69 -39.26
C ILE A 161 13.78 -2.28 -38.79
N ARG A 162 14.80 -1.68 -39.40
CA ARG A 162 15.27 -0.32 -39.09
C ARG A 162 14.86 0.69 -40.16
N ALA A 163 14.84 0.25 -41.42
CA ALA A 163 14.58 1.10 -42.57
C ALA A 163 13.51 0.47 -43.47
N VAL A 164 12.56 1.30 -43.89
CA VAL A 164 11.50 0.97 -44.83
C VAL A 164 11.64 1.90 -46.03
N SER A 165 11.86 1.33 -47.22
CA SER A 165 11.91 2.11 -48.45
C SER A 165 10.55 2.77 -48.74
N PRO A 166 10.49 3.98 -49.34
CA PRO A 166 9.23 4.63 -49.73
C PRO A 166 8.34 3.75 -50.61
N ASN A 167 8.93 2.87 -51.43
CA ASN A 167 8.19 1.99 -52.33
C ASN A 167 8.08 0.55 -51.79
N ALA A 168 8.36 0.31 -50.50
CA ALA A 168 8.38 -1.04 -49.94
C ALA A 168 7.03 -1.76 -50.09
N PHE A 169 5.92 -1.04 -49.90
CA PHE A 169 4.55 -1.58 -49.96
C PHE A 169 3.82 -1.28 -51.27
N ARG A 170 4.55 -0.87 -52.30
CA ARG A 170 3.97 -0.53 -53.61
C ARG A 170 3.25 -1.73 -54.23
N GLY A 171 2.09 -1.48 -54.83
CA GLY A 171 1.28 -2.51 -55.51
C GLY A 171 0.35 -3.34 -54.60
N LEU A 172 0.35 -3.11 -53.29
CA LEU A 172 -0.49 -3.83 -52.33
C LEU A 172 -1.90 -3.22 -52.18
N TYR A 173 -2.62 -3.07 -53.30
CA TYR A 173 -3.92 -2.38 -53.37
C TYR A 173 -5.05 -3.05 -52.57
N ASN A 174 -4.92 -4.35 -52.27
CA ASN A 174 -5.90 -5.14 -51.53
C ASN A 174 -5.55 -5.35 -50.05
N LEU A 175 -4.45 -4.75 -49.56
CA LEU A 175 -4.03 -4.91 -48.18
C LEU A 175 -5.02 -4.22 -47.24
N THR A 176 -5.52 -4.96 -46.25
CA THR A 176 -6.48 -4.50 -45.23
C THR A 176 -5.84 -4.36 -43.87
N ARG A 177 -4.84 -5.19 -43.54
CA ARG A 177 -4.16 -5.17 -42.25
C ARG A 177 -2.65 -5.26 -42.40
N LEU A 178 -1.93 -4.33 -41.77
CA LEU A 178 -0.48 -4.27 -41.76
C LEU A 178 0.04 -4.16 -40.32
N TYR A 179 0.82 -5.15 -39.91
CA TYR A 179 1.43 -5.18 -38.58
C TYR A 179 2.95 -5.07 -38.68
N LEU A 180 3.49 -4.03 -38.04
CA LEU A 180 4.93 -3.70 -38.00
C LEU A 180 5.43 -3.54 -36.55
N SER A 181 4.67 -4.04 -35.57
CA SER A 181 4.96 -3.89 -34.14
C SER A 181 6.30 -4.52 -33.72
N TYR A 182 6.91 -4.01 -32.65
CA TYR A 182 8.16 -4.54 -32.08
C TYR A 182 9.28 -4.64 -33.12
N ASN A 183 9.53 -3.54 -33.82
CA ASN A 183 10.66 -3.38 -34.73
C ASN A 183 11.55 -2.24 -34.24
N LYS A 184 12.41 -1.70 -35.12
CA LYS A 184 13.34 -0.60 -34.79
C LYS A 184 13.22 0.53 -35.81
N ILE A 185 12.01 0.74 -36.34
CA ILE A 185 11.75 1.73 -37.38
C ILE A 185 11.87 3.12 -36.74
N SER A 186 12.71 3.98 -37.30
CA SER A 186 12.91 5.34 -36.78
C SER A 186 12.22 6.42 -37.61
N ILE A 187 12.07 6.21 -38.92
CA ILE A 187 11.52 7.18 -39.86
C ILE A 187 10.63 6.44 -40.86
N LEU A 188 9.46 7.02 -41.12
CA LEU A 188 8.56 6.63 -42.21
C LEU A 188 8.49 7.77 -43.22
N MET A 189 8.96 7.52 -44.43
CA MET A 189 9.01 8.54 -45.49
C MET A 189 7.59 8.91 -45.95
N PRO A 190 7.36 10.17 -46.38
CA PRO A 190 6.13 10.58 -47.03
C PRO A 190 5.72 9.64 -48.17
N GLY A 191 4.45 9.24 -48.24
CA GLY A 191 3.93 8.36 -49.28
C GLY A 191 4.32 6.88 -49.17
N VAL A 192 4.96 6.43 -48.08
CA VAL A 192 5.33 5.00 -47.91
C VAL A 192 4.13 4.04 -47.96
N PHE A 193 2.92 4.55 -47.72
CA PHE A 193 1.67 3.81 -47.75
C PHE A 193 0.74 4.21 -48.91
N GLN A 194 1.26 4.90 -49.93
CA GLN A 194 0.47 5.55 -50.99
C GLN A 194 -0.54 4.64 -51.68
N ASP A 195 -0.16 3.40 -52.00
CA ASP A 195 -1.00 2.45 -52.72
C ASP A 195 -2.00 1.67 -51.83
N LEU A 196 -1.91 1.83 -50.50
CA LEU A 196 -2.65 1.03 -49.51
C LEU A 196 -4.09 1.55 -49.28
N HIS A 197 -4.84 1.76 -50.35
CA HIS A 197 -6.15 2.43 -50.31
C HIS A 197 -7.25 1.68 -49.53
N LYS A 198 -7.11 0.36 -49.39
CA LYS A 198 -8.03 -0.51 -48.63
C LYS A 198 -7.55 -0.85 -47.22
N LEU A 199 -6.42 -0.26 -46.78
CA LEU A 199 -5.89 -0.55 -45.46
C LEU A 199 -6.83 0.00 -44.41
N GLU A 200 -7.27 -0.87 -43.51
CA GLU A 200 -8.14 -0.53 -42.39
C GLU A 200 -7.31 -0.41 -41.11
N TRP A 201 -6.34 -1.31 -40.91
CA TRP A 201 -5.55 -1.40 -39.67
C TRP A 201 -4.06 -1.25 -39.95
N LEU A 202 -3.44 -0.27 -39.29
CA LEU A 202 -2.01 -0.04 -39.30
C LEU A 202 -1.47 -0.04 -37.86
N ILE A 203 -0.68 -1.06 -37.52
CA ILE A 203 -0.14 -1.24 -36.17
C ILE A 203 1.39 -1.07 -36.22
N LEU A 204 1.89 -0.03 -35.54
CA LEU A 204 3.30 0.40 -35.50
C LEU A 204 3.85 0.48 -34.07
N GLU A 205 3.23 -0.24 -33.14
CA GLU A 205 3.60 -0.30 -31.72
C GLU A 205 5.08 -0.64 -31.49
N ASN A 206 5.69 -0.09 -30.43
CA ASN A 206 7.03 -0.44 -29.96
C ASN A 206 8.07 -0.35 -31.09
N ASN A 207 8.15 0.83 -31.69
CA ASN A 207 9.18 1.22 -32.65
C ASN A 207 9.95 2.44 -32.08
N SER A 208 10.74 3.11 -32.90
CA SER A 208 11.49 4.31 -32.49
C SER A 208 11.14 5.50 -33.38
N ILE A 209 9.87 5.60 -33.80
CA ILE A 209 9.44 6.65 -34.72
C ILE A 209 9.44 7.98 -33.98
N HIS A 210 10.27 8.92 -34.44
CA HIS A 210 10.44 10.22 -33.79
C HIS A 210 9.65 11.36 -34.45
N GLN A 211 9.32 11.21 -35.74
CA GLN A 211 8.63 12.23 -36.53
C GLN A 211 7.69 11.57 -37.53
N ILE A 212 6.51 12.17 -37.68
CA ILE A 212 5.51 11.83 -38.68
C ILE A 212 5.04 13.13 -39.32
N SER A 213 4.79 13.09 -40.62
CA SER A 213 4.15 14.19 -41.36
C SER A 213 2.76 13.74 -41.82
N PRO A 214 1.80 14.65 -42.08
CA PRO A 214 0.51 14.28 -42.66
C PRO A 214 0.65 13.45 -43.95
N MET A 215 1.63 13.80 -44.79
CA MET A 215 1.93 13.11 -46.05
C MET A 215 2.53 11.70 -45.86
N THR A 216 3.00 11.33 -44.66
CA THR A 216 3.43 9.96 -44.34
C THR A 216 2.30 8.96 -44.54
N PHE A 217 1.06 9.37 -44.25
CA PHE A 217 -0.14 8.55 -44.36
C PHE A 217 -0.93 8.76 -45.66
N SER A 218 -0.33 9.41 -46.66
CA SER A 218 -1.01 9.65 -47.92
C SER A 218 -1.47 8.34 -48.56
N GLY A 219 -2.70 8.33 -49.09
CA GLY A 219 -3.31 7.15 -49.71
C GLY A 219 -4.16 6.27 -48.77
N LEU A 220 -4.08 6.45 -47.45
CA LEU A 220 -4.78 5.65 -46.42
C LEU A 220 -6.27 6.04 -46.24
N ARG A 221 -7.03 6.02 -47.33
CA ARG A 221 -8.43 6.50 -47.38
C ARG A 221 -9.44 5.64 -46.61
N SER A 222 -9.10 4.39 -46.33
CA SER A 222 -9.97 3.43 -45.62
C SER A 222 -9.50 3.14 -44.20
N LEU A 223 -8.46 3.81 -43.71
CA LEU A 223 -7.88 3.50 -42.41
C LEU A 223 -8.87 3.86 -41.30
N VAL A 224 -9.10 2.89 -40.41
CA VAL A 224 -10.01 2.99 -39.28
C VAL A 224 -9.23 2.97 -37.96
N LEU A 225 -8.14 2.20 -37.90
CA LEU A 225 -7.30 2.00 -36.72
C LEU A 225 -5.83 2.32 -37.02
N LEU A 226 -5.27 3.26 -36.27
CA LEU A 226 -3.85 3.58 -36.24
C LEU A 226 -3.29 3.44 -34.82
N VAL A 227 -2.34 2.53 -34.62
CA VAL A 227 -1.66 2.33 -33.34
C VAL A 227 -0.19 2.71 -33.47
N LEU A 228 0.23 3.71 -32.69
CA LEU A 228 1.58 4.26 -32.59
C LEU A 228 2.12 4.19 -31.15
N LEU A 229 1.56 3.29 -30.33
CA LEU A 229 1.97 3.00 -28.95
C LEU A 229 3.49 2.85 -28.81
N ASN A 230 4.06 3.43 -27.74
CA ASN A 230 5.47 3.31 -27.37
C ASN A 230 6.44 3.62 -28.53
N ASN A 231 6.27 4.79 -29.12
CA ASN A 231 7.22 5.39 -30.04
C ASN A 231 7.89 6.59 -29.38
N ALA A 232 8.48 7.49 -30.15
CA ALA A 232 9.17 8.65 -29.61
C ALA A 232 8.77 9.94 -30.34
N LEU A 233 7.49 10.03 -30.70
CA LEU A 233 6.88 11.20 -31.34
C LEU A 233 6.90 12.40 -30.40
N THR A 234 7.32 13.54 -30.90
CA THR A 234 7.44 14.79 -30.12
C THR A 234 6.38 15.83 -30.47
N LYS A 235 5.90 15.84 -31.70
CA LYS A 235 4.92 16.79 -32.24
C LYS A 235 3.82 16.06 -32.98
N LEU A 236 2.64 16.69 -33.01
CA LEU A 236 1.46 16.18 -33.69
C LEU A 236 0.87 17.26 -34.60
N ASP A 237 0.90 16.97 -35.91
CA ASP A 237 0.23 17.74 -36.95
C ASP A 237 -1.12 17.10 -37.30
N ASP A 238 -1.91 17.71 -38.19
CA ASP A 238 -3.18 17.15 -38.65
C ASP A 238 -2.98 15.92 -39.54
N ILE A 239 -2.90 14.75 -38.91
CA ILE A 239 -2.71 13.47 -39.60
C ILE A 239 -4.00 12.97 -40.27
N CYS A 240 -5.17 13.49 -39.90
CA CYS A 240 -6.45 13.02 -40.43
C CYS A 240 -6.76 13.55 -41.83
N LEU A 241 -5.98 14.53 -42.33
CA LEU A 241 -6.12 15.07 -43.69
C LEU A 241 -6.09 13.97 -44.76
N GLU A 242 -5.18 13.01 -44.60
CA GLU A 242 -5.02 11.87 -45.53
C GLU A 242 -5.79 10.61 -45.09
N MET A 243 -6.40 10.64 -43.90
CA MET A 243 -7.09 9.51 -43.26
C MET A 243 -8.50 9.90 -42.77
N PRO A 244 -9.43 10.27 -43.67
CA PRO A 244 -10.74 10.84 -43.29
C PRO A 244 -11.69 9.86 -42.59
N ARG A 245 -11.38 8.56 -42.57
CA ARG A 245 -12.18 7.51 -41.91
C ARG A 245 -11.58 7.02 -40.59
N LEU A 246 -10.53 7.69 -40.10
CA LEU A 246 -9.85 7.30 -38.87
C LEU A 246 -10.82 7.43 -37.69
N ASN A 247 -11.11 6.30 -37.04
CA ASN A 247 -11.98 6.24 -35.88
C ASN A 247 -11.18 6.09 -34.59
N TRP A 248 -10.06 5.35 -34.64
CA TRP A 248 -9.22 5.12 -33.47
C TRP A 248 -7.75 5.47 -33.75
N LEU A 249 -7.25 6.38 -32.92
CA LEU A 249 -5.87 6.75 -32.82
C LEU A 249 -5.33 6.46 -31.41
N ASP A 250 -4.31 5.60 -31.35
CA ASP A 250 -3.55 5.32 -30.14
C ASP A 250 -2.11 5.82 -30.27
N MET A 251 -1.73 6.76 -29.40
CA MET A 251 -0.39 7.34 -29.31
C MET A 251 0.15 7.28 -27.88
N GLU A 252 -0.26 6.29 -27.09
CA GLU A 252 0.29 6.07 -25.75
C GLU A 252 1.82 5.98 -25.76
N GLY A 253 2.47 6.44 -24.69
CA GLY A 253 3.89 6.17 -24.45
C GLY A 253 4.83 6.89 -25.41
N ASN A 254 4.40 8.03 -25.97
CA ASN A 254 5.20 8.90 -26.81
C ASN A 254 5.78 10.08 -26.00
N GLN A 255 6.34 11.08 -26.68
CA GLN A 255 6.99 12.24 -26.06
C GLN A 255 6.30 13.56 -26.46
N ILE A 256 4.99 13.52 -26.70
CA ILE A 256 4.22 14.68 -27.16
C ILE A 256 4.14 15.72 -26.04
N GLU A 257 4.49 16.98 -26.32
CA GLU A 257 4.57 18.04 -25.31
C GLU A 257 3.35 18.96 -25.26
N SER A 258 2.64 19.13 -26.38
CA SER A 258 1.49 20.02 -26.49
C SER A 258 0.53 19.60 -27.59
N VAL A 259 -0.75 19.95 -27.43
CA VAL A 259 -1.80 19.73 -28.43
C VAL A 259 -2.36 21.08 -28.88
N GLY A 260 -2.22 21.38 -30.17
CA GLY A 260 -2.67 22.65 -30.77
C GLY A 260 -4.12 22.61 -31.25
N ASN A 261 -4.62 23.75 -31.72
CA ASN A 261 -5.97 23.87 -32.30
C ASN A 261 -6.13 23.17 -33.66
N VAL A 262 -5.06 23.09 -34.45
CA VAL A 262 -5.07 22.47 -35.79
C VAL A 262 -4.81 20.96 -35.76
N THR A 263 -4.32 20.44 -34.62
CA THR A 263 -3.81 19.07 -34.51
C THR A 263 -4.83 17.98 -34.87
N PHE A 264 -6.12 18.21 -34.57
CA PHE A 264 -7.19 17.25 -34.86
C PHE A 264 -8.33 17.84 -35.71
N TRP A 265 -8.03 18.90 -36.47
CA TRP A 265 -9.05 19.65 -37.21
C TRP A 265 -9.83 18.78 -38.21
N SER A 266 -9.13 17.89 -38.93
CA SER A 266 -9.74 17.02 -39.94
C SER A 266 -10.31 15.69 -39.38
N CYS A 267 -10.17 15.41 -38.08
CA CYS A 267 -10.52 14.13 -37.46
C CYS A 267 -12.01 14.01 -37.07
N ASN A 268 -12.92 14.26 -38.00
CA ASN A 268 -14.37 14.35 -37.73
C ASN A 268 -15.07 13.03 -37.36
N MET A 269 -14.50 11.88 -37.74
CA MET A 269 -15.05 10.55 -37.45
C MET A 269 -14.45 9.89 -36.20
N MET A 270 -13.46 10.51 -35.56
CA MET A 270 -12.72 9.91 -34.46
C MET A 270 -13.63 9.62 -33.25
N THR A 271 -13.57 8.38 -32.77
CA THR A 271 -14.32 7.86 -31.62
C THR A 271 -13.44 7.58 -30.42
N VAL A 272 -12.18 7.21 -30.63
CA VAL A 272 -11.24 6.85 -29.55
C VAL A 272 -9.91 7.59 -29.77
N LEU A 273 -9.50 8.35 -28.77
CA LEU A 273 -8.22 9.06 -28.76
C LEU A 273 -7.45 8.75 -27.47
N VAL A 274 -6.34 8.04 -27.61
CA VAL A 274 -5.46 7.67 -26.49
C VAL A 274 -4.15 8.45 -26.59
N LEU A 275 -3.91 9.29 -25.59
CA LEU A 275 -2.73 10.16 -25.44
C LEU A 275 -2.02 9.92 -24.09
N GLN A 276 -2.31 8.80 -23.42
CA GLN A 276 -1.75 8.51 -22.10
C GLN A 276 -0.22 8.34 -22.12
N LYS A 277 0.43 8.55 -20.97
CA LYS A 277 1.89 8.39 -20.79
C LYS A 277 2.72 9.21 -21.79
N ASN A 278 2.27 10.42 -22.11
CA ASN A 278 3.02 11.39 -22.89
C ASN A 278 3.65 12.46 -21.97
N ARG A 279 4.09 13.59 -22.54
CA ARG A 279 4.65 14.73 -21.79
C ARG A 279 3.80 15.98 -21.96
N ILE A 280 2.50 15.82 -22.19
CA ILE A 280 1.61 16.91 -22.56
C ILE A 280 1.49 17.86 -21.36
N SER A 281 1.90 19.11 -21.57
CA SER A 281 1.86 20.16 -20.55
C SER A 281 0.81 21.23 -20.84
N ARG A 282 0.46 21.42 -22.12
CA ARG A 282 -0.49 22.44 -22.59
C ARG A 282 -1.40 21.86 -23.67
N ILE A 283 -2.69 22.13 -23.53
CA ILE A 283 -3.71 21.82 -24.53
C ILE A 283 -4.42 23.13 -24.87
N HIS A 284 -4.58 23.41 -26.16
CA HIS A 284 -5.33 24.57 -26.60
C HIS A 284 -6.84 24.38 -26.33
N GLU A 285 -7.56 25.42 -25.94
CA GLU A 285 -9.00 25.37 -25.59
C GLU A 285 -9.89 24.74 -26.67
N GLN A 286 -9.58 24.98 -27.94
CA GLN A 286 -10.32 24.47 -29.09
C GLN A 286 -9.75 23.17 -29.69
N ALA A 287 -8.73 22.56 -29.08
CA ALA A 287 -8.03 21.39 -29.64
C ALA A 287 -8.97 20.22 -29.98
N PHE A 288 -10.03 20.03 -29.20
CA PHE A 288 -10.98 18.92 -29.36
C PHE A 288 -12.35 19.36 -29.91
N SER A 289 -12.51 20.62 -30.31
CA SER A 289 -13.80 21.19 -30.73
C SER A 289 -14.44 20.49 -31.95
N PHE A 290 -13.62 19.88 -32.81
CA PHE A 290 -14.07 19.17 -34.02
C PHE A 290 -14.37 17.68 -33.78
N LEU A 291 -14.00 17.14 -32.61
CA LEU A 291 -14.13 15.72 -32.26
C LEU A 291 -15.54 15.37 -31.74
N LYS A 292 -16.57 15.72 -32.51
CA LYS A 292 -17.98 15.63 -32.06
C LYS A 292 -18.46 14.20 -31.80
N LYS A 293 -17.80 13.19 -32.38
CA LYS A 293 -18.12 11.76 -32.23
C LYS A 293 -17.23 11.04 -31.22
N LEU A 294 -16.38 11.76 -30.51
CA LEU A 294 -15.43 11.18 -29.57
C LEU A 294 -16.20 10.51 -28.42
N GLY A 295 -16.01 9.20 -28.27
CA GLY A 295 -16.57 8.39 -27.20
C GLY A 295 -15.57 8.17 -26.07
N GLU A 296 -14.27 8.14 -26.36
CA GLU A 296 -13.22 7.92 -25.37
C GLU A 296 -12.05 8.89 -25.56
N LEU A 297 -11.65 9.53 -24.46
CA LEU A 297 -10.50 10.40 -24.38
C LEU A 297 -9.63 10.02 -23.17
N ASP A 298 -8.42 9.55 -23.44
CA ASP A 298 -7.42 9.26 -22.40
C ASP A 298 -6.24 10.23 -22.48
N LEU A 299 -6.10 11.06 -21.45
CA LEU A 299 -5.02 12.02 -21.23
C LEU A 299 -4.22 11.68 -19.95
N SER A 300 -4.36 10.47 -19.42
CA SER A 300 -3.75 10.08 -18.16
C SER A 300 -2.22 10.05 -18.20
N SER A 301 -1.60 10.17 -17.03
CA SER A 301 -0.13 10.09 -16.88
C SER A 301 0.63 11.08 -17.79
N ASN A 302 0.14 12.32 -17.84
CA ASN A 302 0.76 13.43 -18.56
C ASN A 302 1.31 14.48 -17.56
N ARG A 303 1.61 15.69 -18.04
CA ARG A 303 2.16 16.80 -17.24
C ARG A 303 1.22 18.01 -17.20
N LEU A 304 -0.09 17.77 -17.28
CA LEU A 304 -1.10 18.83 -17.30
C LEU A 304 -1.19 19.49 -15.92
N VAL A 305 -0.97 20.81 -15.88
CA VAL A 305 -1.06 21.61 -14.64
C VAL A 305 -2.46 22.21 -14.46
N ALA A 306 -3.14 22.49 -15.57
CA ALA A 306 -4.49 23.03 -15.59
C ALA A 306 -5.22 22.56 -16.85
N ILE A 307 -6.55 22.50 -16.76
CA ILE A 307 -7.43 22.21 -17.89
C ILE A 307 -8.04 23.55 -18.34
N PRO A 308 -8.00 23.88 -19.65
CA PRO A 308 -8.70 25.05 -20.17
C PRO A 308 -10.22 24.95 -19.95
N PRO A 309 -10.91 26.04 -19.57
CA PRO A 309 -12.33 26.00 -19.17
C PRO A 309 -13.27 25.39 -20.22
N ASN A 310 -13.02 25.68 -21.50
CA ASN A 310 -13.91 25.27 -22.59
C ASN A 310 -13.45 24.00 -23.33
N LEU A 311 -12.47 23.26 -22.79
CA LEU A 311 -11.85 22.15 -23.52
C LEU A 311 -12.84 21.03 -23.88
N PHE A 312 -13.80 20.74 -23.00
CA PHE A 312 -14.72 19.62 -23.14
C PHE A 312 -16.13 20.01 -23.62
N VAL A 313 -16.38 21.30 -23.86
CA VAL A 313 -17.72 21.84 -24.15
C VAL A 313 -18.39 21.18 -25.36
N HIS A 314 -17.61 20.82 -26.37
CA HIS A 314 -18.12 20.24 -27.62
C HIS A 314 -18.13 18.69 -27.64
N LEU A 315 -17.74 18.03 -26.54
CA LEU A 315 -17.61 16.58 -26.44
C LEU A 315 -18.88 15.92 -25.85
N GLY A 316 -20.05 16.27 -26.38
CA GLY A 316 -21.34 15.79 -25.84
C GLY A 316 -21.60 14.28 -25.98
N ASP A 317 -20.85 13.59 -26.85
CA ASP A 317 -20.94 12.14 -27.09
C ASP A 317 -19.92 11.32 -26.28
N LEU A 318 -19.11 11.97 -25.44
CA LEU A 318 -18.07 11.32 -24.66
C LEU A 318 -18.67 10.36 -23.61
N LEU A 319 -18.21 9.12 -23.63
CA LEU A 319 -18.60 8.05 -22.70
C LEU A 319 -17.55 7.83 -21.62
N GLN A 320 -16.26 7.96 -21.96
CA GLN A 320 -15.15 7.76 -21.04
C GLN A 320 -14.15 8.92 -21.13
N LEU A 321 -13.81 9.48 -19.98
CA LEU A 321 -12.79 10.51 -19.82
C LEU A 321 -11.79 10.10 -18.75
N ASN A 322 -10.52 10.02 -19.13
CA ASN A 322 -9.44 9.75 -18.19
C ASN A 322 -8.44 10.90 -18.20
N ILE A 323 -8.32 11.61 -17.08
CA ILE A 323 -7.34 12.69 -16.87
C ILE A 323 -6.40 12.39 -15.69
N SER A 324 -6.44 11.16 -15.18
CA SER A 324 -5.71 10.72 -13.99
C SER A 324 -4.19 10.91 -14.08
N CYS A 325 -3.52 10.91 -12.93
CA CYS A 325 -2.07 10.99 -12.81
C CYS A 325 -1.47 12.20 -13.55
N ASN A 326 -2.17 13.34 -13.51
CA ASN A 326 -1.67 14.63 -13.95
C ASN A 326 -1.50 15.58 -12.74
N PRO A 327 -0.49 16.45 -12.73
CA PRO A 327 -0.26 17.41 -11.66
C PRO A 327 -1.22 18.62 -11.73
N ILE A 328 -2.52 18.36 -11.87
CA ILE A 328 -3.57 19.39 -11.98
C ILE A 328 -3.75 20.04 -10.61
N VAL A 329 -3.63 21.37 -10.56
CA VAL A 329 -3.71 22.15 -9.32
C VAL A 329 -5.15 22.51 -8.95
N ASP A 330 -5.97 22.85 -9.95
CA ASP A 330 -7.34 23.28 -9.74
C ASP A 330 -8.26 22.77 -10.86
N LEU A 331 -9.45 22.33 -10.46
CA LEU A 331 -10.52 21.92 -11.35
C LEU A 331 -11.72 22.84 -11.09
N GLN A 332 -12.14 23.55 -12.14
CA GLN A 332 -13.29 24.44 -12.08
C GLN A 332 -14.60 23.63 -12.02
N VAL A 333 -15.63 24.26 -11.47
CA VAL A 333 -16.90 23.59 -11.13
C VAL A 333 -17.69 23.17 -12.37
N ASP A 334 -17.48 23.87 -13.48
CA ASP A 334 -18.22 23.78 -14.74
C ASP A 334 -17.50 22.95 -15.82
N HIS A 335 -16.27 22.46 -15.57
CA HIS A 335 -15.49 21.70 -16.55
C HIS A 335 -16.22 20.49 -17.16
N PHE A 336 -17.13 19.87 -16.40
CA PHE A 336 -17.83 18.65 -16.80
C PHE A 336 -19.30 18.87 -17.16
N ASP A 337 -19.80 20.12 -17.14
CA ASP A 337 -21.24 20.42 -17.26
C ASP A 337 -21.87 19.89 -18.56
N ASN A 338 -21.11 19.88 -19.67
CA ASN A 338 -21.61 19.48 -21.00
C ASN A 338 -21.46 17.97 -21.31
N LEU A 339 -20.87 17.19 -20.40
CA LEU A 339 -20.58 15.77 -20.62
C LEU A 339 -21.75 14.87 -20.18
N HIS A 340 -22.94 15.10 -20.72
CA HIS A 340 -24.18 14.46 -20.27
C HIS A 340 -24.25 12.95 -20.48
N LYS A 341 -23.47 12.41 -21.42
CA LYS A 341 -23.42 10.97 -21.75
C LYS A 341 -22.26 10.23 -21.09
N LEU A 342 -21.47 10.93 -20.26
CA LEU A 342 -20.30 10.34 -19.63
C LEU A 342 -20.72 9.23 -18.67
N LYS A 343 -20.14 8.04 -18.88
CA LYS A 343 -20.36 6.85 -18.06
C LYS A 343 -19.19 6.52 -17.15
N SER A 344 -17.97 6.91 -17.55
CA SER A 344 -16.75 6.72 -16.78
C SER A 344 -15.91 8.00 -16.72
N LEU A 345 -15.49 8.36 -15.50
CA LEU A 345 -14.60 9.48 -15.24
C LEU A 345 -13.46 9.03 -14.32
N SER A 346 -12.22 9.13 -14.80
CA SER A 346 -11.03 8.89 -13.98
C SER A 346 -10.26 10.18 -13.70
N ILE A 347 -10.18 10.51 -12.41
CA ILE A 347 -9.45 11.64 -11.81
C ILE A 347 -8.53 11.15 -10.68
N GLU A 348 -8.09 9.90 -10.78
CA GLU A 348 -7.12 9.31 -9.86
C GLU A 348 -5.80 10.11 -9.87
N GLY A 349 -5.13 10.19 -8.73
CA GLY A 349 -3.87 10.94 -8.59
C GLY A 349 -4.02 12.47 -8.56
N ILE A 350 -5.21 13.03 -8.81
CA ILE A 350 -5.47 14.49 -8.75
C ILE A 350 -5.99 14.90 -7.36
N GLU A 351 -5.45 15.98 -6.81
CA GLU A 351 -5.90 16.54 -5.53
C GLU A 351 -6.83 17.72 -5.73
N ILE A 352 -8.09 17.56 -5.35
CA ILE A 352 -9.13 18.57 -5.55
C ILE A 352 -9.37 19.29 -4.21
N GLY A 353 -8.80 20.48 -4.04
CA GLY A 353 -8.90 21.23 -2.79
C GLY A 353 -10.32 21.71 -2.45
N ASN A 354 -11.08 22.20 -3.44
CA ASN A 354 -12.44 22.69 -3.26
C ASN A 354 -13.46 21.77 -3.96
N ILE A 355 -13.51 20.52 -3.52
CA ILE A 355 -14.43 19.54 -4.09
C ILE A 355 -15.89 19.85 -3.70
N GLN A 356 -16.81 19.85 -4.66
CA GLN A 356 -18.22 20.19 -4.49
C GLN A 356 -19.10 19.21 -5.24
N ARG A 357 -20.29 18.92 -4.70
CA ARG A 357 -21.27 18.01 -5.33
C ARG A 357 -21.71 18.48 -6.71
N ARG A 358 -21.82 19.81 -6.87
CA ARG A 358 -22.22 20.46 -8.13
C ARG A 358 -21.32 20.08 -9.32
N MET A 359 -20.06 19.73 -9.09
CA MET A 359 -19.14 19.35 -10.17
C MET A 359 -19.52 18.05 -10.87
N PHE A 360 -20.14 17.12 -10.15
CA PHE A 360 -20.49 15.79 -10.65
C PHE A 360 -21.99 15.64 -10.88
N GLU A 361 -22.82 16.49 -10.28
CA GLU A 361 -24.28 16.50 -10.45
C GLU A 361 -24.79 16.56 -11.91
N PRO A 362 -24.15 17.27 -12.86
CA PRO A 362 -24.53 17.23 -14.29
C PRO A 362 -24.40 15.85 -14.93
N LEU A 363 -23.51 15.00 -14.41
CA LEU A 363 -23.10 13.72 -14.99
C LEU A 363 -24.08 12.61 -14.64
N LYS A 364 -25.34 12.77 -15.05
CA LYS A 364 -26.45 11.87 -14.65
C LYS A 364 -26.30 10.43 -15.13
N GLN A 365 -25.48 10.17 -16.15
CA GLN A 365 -25.25 8.83 -16.71
C GLN A 365 -23.96 8.18 -16.17
N LEU A 366 -23.29 8.81 -15.21
CA LEU A 366 -22.02 8.35 -14.67
C LEU A 366 -22.23 7.08 -13.84
N THR A 367 -21.55 6.01 -14.25
CA THR A 367 -21.61 4.68 -13.62
C THR A 367 -20.36 4.39 -12.80
N HIS A 368 -19.21 4.88 -13.27
CA HIS A 368 -17.88 4.66 -12.69
C HIS A 368 -17.18 5.99 -12.46
N ILE A 369 -16.61 6.16 -11.27
CA ILE A 369 -15.75 7.30 -10.96
C ILE A 369 -14.53 6.87 -10.14
N TYR A 370 -13.36 7.34 -10.53
CA TYR A 370 -12.08 7.03 -9.89
C TYR A 370 -11.46 8.28 -9.30
N PHE A 371 -11.26 8.31 -7.99
CA PHE A 371 -10.69 9.41 -7.23
C PHE A 371 -9.33 9.06 -6.63
N LYS A 372 -8.57 10.08 -6.23
CA LYS A 372 -7.36 9.91 -5.42
C LYS A 372 -7.64 9.45 -3.98
N LYS A 373 -8.71 9.96 -3.37
CA LYS A 373 -9.10 9.72 -1.97
C LYS A 373 -10.50 9.10 -1.92
N PHE A 374 -10.71 8.06 -1.10
CA PHE A 374 -12.02 7.40 -0.96
C PHE A 374 -13.11 8.37 -0.48
N GLN A 375 -12.75 9.41 0.27
CA GLN A 375 -13.69 10.40 0.82
C GLN A 375 -14.40 11.22 -0.26
N TYR A 376 -13.78 11.36 -1.44
CA TYR A 376 -14.35 12.10 -2.55
C TYR A 376 -15.60 11.43 -3.13
N CYS A 377 -15.78 10.12 -2.91
CA CYS A 377 -17.00 9.40 -3.27
C CYS A 377 -18.26 10.02 -2.64
N GLY A 378 -18.16 10.63 -1.46
CA GLY A 378 -19.28 11.34 -0.82
C GLY A 378 -19.83 12.55 -1.60
N TYR A 379 -19.10 13.04 -2.60
CA TYR A 379 -19.52 14.12 -3.49
C TYR A 379 -20.23 13.63 -4.75
N ALA A 380 -20.17 12.32 -5.04
CA ALA A 380 -20.79 11.69 -6.20
C ALA A 380 -21.70 10.50 -5.80
N PRO A 381 -22.74 10.72 -4.97
CA PRO A 381 -23.60 9.64 -4.45
C PRO A 381 -24.52 9.01 -5.50
N HIS A 382 -24.68 9.60 -6.69
CA HIS A 382 -25.51 9.07 -7.77
C HIS A 382 -24.78 8.04 -8.64
N VAL A 383 -23.47 7.86 -8.44
CA VAL A 383 -22.62 6.95 -9.22
C VAL A 383 -22.65 5.57 -8.56
N ARG A 384 -22.77 4.48 -9.32
CA ARG A 384 -22.84 3.13 -8.71
C ARG A 384 -21.48 2.66 -8.19
N SER A 385 -20.43 2.77 -9.00
CA SER A 385 -19.09 2.30 -8.69
C SER A 385 -18.15 3.50 -8.45
N CYS A 386 -17.64 3.64 -7.23
CA CYS A 386 -16.68 4.68 -6.88
C CYS A 386 -15.43 4.06 -6.27
N LYS A 387 -14.24 4.42 -6.79
CA LYS A 387 -12.95 3.88 -6.32
C LYS A 387 -12.03 5.02 -5.86
N PRO A 388 -11.17 4.82 -4.84
CA PRO A 388 -11.00 3.60 -4.02
C PRO A 388 -12.08 3.47 -2.93
N ASN A 389 -12.38 2.23 -2.51
CA ASN A 389 -13.39 1.96 -1.47
C ASN A 389 -12.83 2.15 -0.04
N THR A 390 -11.52 2.10 0.16
CA THR A 390 -10.85 2.19 1.47
C THR A 390 -9.47 2.86 1.34
N ASP A 391 -8.95 3.42 2.44
CA ASP A 391 -7.53 3.81 2.59
C ASP A 391 -6.68 2.70 3.24
N GLY A 392 -7.25 1.49 3.37
CA GLY A 392 -6.65 0.35 4.08
C GLY A 392 -6.73 0.41 5.61
N ILE A 393 -7.24 1.49 6.21
CA ILE A 393 -7.36 1.67 7.67
C ILE A 393 -8.82 1.85 8.06
N SER A 394 -9.44 2.83 7.42
CA SER A 394 -10.82 3.25 7.54
C SER A 394 -11.63 2.66 6.39
N SER A 395 -12.86 2.26 6.68
CA SER A 395 -13.87 2.08 5.65
C SER A 395 -14.70 3.37 5.56
N PHE A 396 -15.65 3.41 4.62
CA PHE A 396 -16.61 4.50 4.54
C PHE A 396 -17.51 4.57 5.79
N GLU A 397 -17.81 3.40 6.40
CA GLU A 397 -18.70 3.28 7.54
C GLU A 397 -17.97 3.50 8.87
N ASP A 398 -16.75 2.97 8.99
CA ASP A 398 -16.05 2.88 10.25
C ASP A 398 -14.62 3.41 10.16
N LEU A 399 -14.15 4.09 11.22
CA LEU A 399 -12.79 4.60 11.33
C LEU A 399 -11.75 3.46 11.29
N LEU A 400 -12.07 2.31 11.90
CA LEU A 400 -11.27 1.10 11.86
C LEU A 400 -12.04 -0.02 11.16
N ALA A 401 -11.78 -0.27 9.89
CA ALA A 401 -12.55 -1.26 9.11
C ALA A 401 -12.50 -2.68 9.72
N ASN A 402 -11.36 -3.09 10.29
CA ASN A 402 -11.15 -4.44 10.78
C ASN A 402 -11.61 -4.65 12.24
N ILE A 403 -12.52 -5.60 12.46
CA ILE A 403 -13.02 -5.96 13.79
C ILE A 403 -11.91 -6.40 14.75
N VAL A 404 -10.88 -7.07 14.24
CA VAL A 404 -9.73 -7.55 15.02
C VAL A 404 -8.93 -6.35 15.54
N LEU A 405 -8.69 -5.34 14.70
CA LEU A 405 -8.02 -4.11 15.12
C LEU A 405 -8.81 -3.37 16.19
N ARG A 406 -10.15 -3.32 16.11
CA ARG A 406 -11.00 -2.71 17.15
C ARG A 406 -10.84 -3.40 18.50
N VAL A 407 -10.89 -4.73 18.52
CA VAL A 407 -10.68 -5.49 19.76
C VAL A 407 -9.29 -5.22 20.34
N PHE A 408 -8.26 -5.21 19.49
CA PHE A 408 -6.90 -4.91 19.94
C PHE A 408 -6.73 -3.50 20.50
N VAL A 409 -7.35 -2.47 19.91
CA VAL A 409 -7.28 -1.09 20.42
C VAL A 409 -7.71 -1.04 21.88
N TRP A 410 -8.85 -1.65 22.22
CA TRP A 410 -9.36 -1.67 23.59
C TRP A 410 -8.48 -2.51 24.53
N VAL A 411 -8.05 -3.69 24.11
CA VAL A 411 -7.22 -4.58 24.93
C VAL A 411 -5.86 -3.94 25.24
N VAL A 412 -5.19 -3.41 24.22
CA VAL A 412 -3.87 -2.78 24.37
C VAL A 412 -3.98 -1.47 25.13
N SER A 413 -4.98 -0.62 24.85
CA SER A 413 -5.22 0.60 25.61
C SER A 413 -5.43 0.32 27.11
N ALA A 414 -6.32 -0.62 27.44
CA ALA A 414 -6.58 -0.99 28.83
C ALA A 414 -5.31 -1.53 29.50
N THR A 415 -4.61 -2.46 28.85
CA THR A 415 -3.39 -3.07 29.40
C THR A 415 -2.30 -2.03 29.62
N THR A 416 -2.09 -1.12 28.67
CA THR A 416 -1.09 -0.05 28.78
C THR A 416 -1.44 0.95 29.87
N CYS A 417 -2.70 1.41 29.96
CA CYS A 417 -3.12 2.34 31.00
C CYS A 417 -3.04 1.71 32.39
N PHE A 418 -3.68 0.55 32.60
CA PHE A 418 -3.69 -0.10 33.91
C PHE A 418 -2.30 -0.59 34.32
N GLY A 419 -1.53 -1.18 33.39
CA GLY A 419 -0.19 -1.70 33.66
C GLY A 419 0.78 -0.60 34.10
N ASN A 420 0.80 0.54 33.39
CA ASN A 420 1.68 1.64 33.73
C ASN A 420 1.24 2.36 35.02
N ILE A 421 -0.06 2.61 35.23
CA ILE A 421 -0.58 3.17 36.49
C ILE A 421 -0.23 2.27 37.68
N PHE A 422 -0.43 0.97 37.54
CA PHE A 422 -0.10 -0.01 38.58
C PHE A 422 1.39 0.05 38.97
N VAL A 423 2.28 0.10 37.97
CA VAL A 423 3.73 0.21 38.23
C VAL A 423 4.08 1.53 38.91
N ILE A 424 3.49 2.65 38.50
CA ILE A 424 3.69 3.97 39.13
C ILE A 424 3.26 3.92 40.61
N CYS A 425 2.06 3.42 40.91
CA CYS A 425 1.56 3.31 42.28
C CYS A 425 2.44 2.39 43.14
N MET A 426 2.76 1.20 42.63
CA MET A 426 3.56 0.22 43.36
C MET A 426 4.97 0.72 43.64
N ARG A 427 5.63 1.35 42.66
CA ARG A 427 6.98 1.90 42.82
C ARG A 427 7.02 3.15 43.69
N SER A 428 5.92 3.90 43.76
CA SER A 428 5.79 5.04 44.67
C SER A 428 5.60 4.60 46.14
N TYR A 429 4.96 3.45 46.36
CA TYR A 429 4.68 2.92 47.69
C TYR A 429 5.83 2.08 48.28
N ILE A 430 6.47 1.23 47.47
CA ILE A 430 7.55 0.34 47.92
C ILE A 430 8.85 1.14 48.03
N ARG A 431 9.44 1.19 49.24
CA ARG A 431 10.72 1.86 49.51
C ARG A 431 11.85 1.19 48.71
N SER A 432 12.15 1.72 47.52
CA SER A 432 13.18 1.19 46.64
C SER A 432 14.59 1.51 47.15
N GLU A 433 15.52 0.56 47.05
CA GLU A 433 16.93 0.75 47.42
C GLU A 433 17.62 1.86 46.60
N ASN A 434 17.22 2.08 45.34
CA ASN A 434 17.76 3.12 44.45
C ASN A 434 16.68 4.12 44.00
N LYS A 435 16.56 5.24 44.73
CA LYS A 435 15.56 6.30 44.43
C LYS A 435 15.67 6.86 43.00
N LEU A 436 16.89 7.07 42.49
CA LEU A 436 17.11 7.64 41.16
C LEU A 436 16.56 6.76 40.04
N HIS A 437 16.91 5.47 40.10
CA HIS A 437 16.44 4.46 39.16
C HIS A 437 14.92 4.28 39.19
N ALA A 438 14.30 4.40 40.36
CA ALA A 438 12.84 4.37 40.48
C ALA A 438 12.19 5.58 39.79
N MET A 439 12.77 6.79 39.91
CA MET A 439 12.26 7.99 39.25
C MET A 439 12.29 7.88 37.71
N CYS A 440 13.36 7.34 37.14
CA CYS A 440 13.46 7.16 35.69
C CYS A 440 12.41 6.17 35.16
N ILE A 441 12.16 5.06 35.87
CA ILE A 441 11.12 4.08 35.50
C ILE A 441 9.72 4.70 35.61
N ILE A 442 9.46 5.48 36.67
CA ILE A 442 8.19 6.19 36.81
C ILE A 442 7.98 7.16 35.65
N SER A 443 9.03 7.92 35.26
CA SER A 443 8.96 8.81 34.10
C SER A 443 8.68 8.06 32.79
N LEU A 444 9.24 6.86 32.62
CA LEU A 444 9.00 6.02 31.44
C LEU A 444 7.56 5.49 31.40
N CYS A 445 7.02 5.06 32.54
CA CYS A 445 5.61 4.67 32.65
C CYS A 445 4.65 5.84 32.40
N CYS A 446 5.03 7.07 32.76
CA CYS A 446 4.25 8.26 32.42
C CYS A 446 4.21 8.49 30.91
N ALA A 447 5.34 8.33 30.21
CA ALA A 447 5.39 8.42 28.75
C ALA A 447 4.54 7.32 28.10
N ASP A 448 4.80 6.05 28.42
CA ASP A 448 4.04 4.91 27.88
C ASP A 448 2.54 4.96 28.17
N GLY A 449 2.15 5.54 29.32
CA GLY A 449 0.74 5.77 29.66
C GLY A 449 0.03 6.72 28.68
N LEU A 450 0.73 7.70 28.09
CA LEU A 450 0.16 8.60 27.08
C LEU A 450 -0.21 7.84 25.80
N MET A 451 0.56 6.81 25.41
CA MET A 451 0.20 5.94 24.29
C MET A 451 -1.12 5.20 24.53
N GLY A 452 -1.36 4.77 25.78
CA GLY A 452 -2.62 4.15 26.18
C GLY A 452 -3.82 5.10 26.07
N VAL A 453 -3.63 6.37 26.47
CA VAL A 453 -4.65 7.44 26.33
C VAL A 453 -4.94 7.74 24.86
N TYR A 454 -3.90 7.80 24.01
CA TYR A 454 -4.07 7.94 22.56
C TYR A 454 -4.96 6.84 21.98
N LEU A 455 -4.65 5.57 22.24
CA LEU A 455 -5.45 4.44 21.75
C LEU A 455 -6.88 4.45 22.28
N PHE A 456 -7.06 4.83 23.55
CA PHE A 456 -8.39 4.97 24.14
C PHE A 456 -9.24 5.99 23.37
N MET A 457 -8.64 7.14 23.04
CA MET A 457 -9.35 8.19 22.28
C MET A 457 -9.68 7.71 20.87
N ILE A 458 -8.77 7.03 20.16
CA ILE A 458 -9.06 6.44 18.85
C ILE A 458 -10.22 5.44 18.94
N GLY A 459 -10.22 4.54 19.93
CA GLY A 459 -11.32 3.59 20.14
C GLY A 459 -12.66 4.28 20.46
N ALA A 460 -12.63 5.38 21.21
CA ALA A 460 -13.83 6.16 21.53
C ALA A 460 -14.41 6.88 20.29
N TYR A 461 -13.55 7.43 19.42
CA TYR A 461 -14.00 8.08 18.18
C TYR A 461 -14.43 7.07 17.11
N ASP A 462 -13.83 5.88 17.07
CA ASP A 462 -14.32 4.76 16.25
C ASP A 462 -15.76 4.38 16.64
N LEU A 463 -16.06 4.29 17.94
CA LEU A 463 -17.43 4.07 18.42
C LEU A 463 -18.38 5.22 18.08
N LYS A 464 -17.88 6.47 18.11
CA LYS A 464 -18.70 7.66 17.84
C LYS A 464 -19.11 7.78 16.38
N PHE A 465 -18.21 7.44 15.46
CA PHE A 465 -18.44 7.61 14.02
C PHE A 465 -18.93 6.34 13.33
N ARG A 466 -19.33 5.33 14.10
CA ARG A 466 -19.72 4.02 13.60
C ARG A 466 -20.89 4.09 12.63
N GLY A 467 -20.74 3.47 11.46
CA GLY A 467 -21.73 3.45 10.38
C GLY A 467 -21.83 4.71 9.53
N GLU A 468 -21.22 5.84 9.93
CA GLU A 468 -21.31 7.12 9.21
C GLU A 468 -19.96 7.87 9.13
N TYR A 469 -18.83 7.16 9.20
CA TYR A 469 -17.51 7.81 9.27
C TYR A 469 -17.22 8.74 8.10
N ASN A 470 -17.57 8.39 6.86
CA ASN A 470 -17.23 9.20 5.69
C ASN A 470 -17.82 10.61 5.73
N ARG A 471 -19.01 10.80 6.31
CA ARG A 471 -19.61 12.12 6.48
C ARG A 471 -18.77 13.03 7.38
N HIS A 472 -18.06 12.42 8.32
CA HIS A 472 -17.26 13.10 9.33
C HIS A 472 -15.75 13.01 9.06
N ALA A 473 -15.29 12.20 8.10
CA ALA A 473 -13.87 11.90 7.88
C ALA A 473 -13.03 13.16 7.64
N GLN A 474 -13.45 14.03 6.72
CA GLN A 474 -12.75 15.30 6.46
C GLN A 474 -12.76 16.20 7.70
N ALA A 475 -13.92 16.36 8.34
CA ALA A 475 -14.05 17.19 9.54
C ALA A 475 -13.23 16.65 10.72
N TRP A 476 -13.09 15.34 10.83
CA TRP A 476 -12.31 14.64 11.85
C TRP A 476 -10.81 14.85 11.64
N MET A 477 -10.30 14.55 10.45
CA MET A 477 -8.88 14.68 10.12
C MET A 477 -8.39 16.14 10.19
N ASP A 478 -9.23 17.10 9.80
CA ASP A 478 -8.94 18.53 9.90
C ASP A 478 -9.14 19.08 11.32
N SER A 479 -9.73 18.30 12.23
CA SER A 479 -10.02 18.77 13.58
C SER A 479 -8.76 18.94 14.44
N VAL A 480 -8.82 19.91 15.35
CA VAL A 480 -7.81 20.08 16.40
C VAL A 480 -7.76 18.85 17.33
N GLN A 481 -8.87 18.12 17.46
CA GLN A 481 -8.95 16.91 18.29
C GLN A 481 -8.03 15.81 17.75
N CYS A 482 -8.15 15.48 16.46
CA CYS A 482 -7.28 14.52 15.79
C CYS A 482 -5.80 14.94 15.89
N GLN A 483 -5.51 16.22 15.64
CA GLN A 483 -4.16 16.76 15.70
C GLN A 483 -3.53 16.67 17.09
N VAL A 484 -4.29 16.97 18.15
CA VAL A 484 -3.82 16.84 19.54
C VAL A 484 -3.61 15.37 19.89
N ILE A 485 -4.56 14.48 19.56
CA ILE A 485 -4.45 13.03 19.80
C ILE A 485 -3.18 12.47 19.13
N GLY A 486 -2.91 12.85 17.89
CA GLY A 486 -1.68 12.49 17.17
C GLY A 486 -0.40 13.00 17.84
N SER A 487 -0.40 14.25 18.31
CA SER A 487 0.74 14.83 19.03
C SER A 487 1.02 14.12 20.36
N LEU A 488 -0.02 13.64 21.08
CA LEU A 488 0.18 12.85 22.30
C LEU A 488 0.89 11.51 22.01
N ALA A 489 0.52 10.85 20.91
CA ALA A 489 1.20 9.62 20.50
C ALA A 489 2.68 9.88 20.16
N MET A 490 2.97 10.93 19.40
CA MET A 490 4.35 11.30 19.08
C MET A 490 5.15 11.69 20.34
N LEU A 491 4.55 12.43 21.27
CA LEU A 491 5.18 12.76 22.54
C LEU A 491 5.53 11.48 23.32
N SER A 492 4.60 10.52 23.37
CA SER A 492 4.80 9.25 24.05
C SER A 492 5.98 8.47 23.46
N THR A 493 6.02 8.30 22.14
CA THR A 493 7.03 7.45 21.49
C THR A 493 8.43 8.06 21.59
N GLU A 494 8.56 9.35 21.32
CA GLU A 494 9.86 10.03 21.30
C GLU A 494 10.46 10.18 22.70
N VAL A 495 9.63 10.51 23.70
CA VAL A 495 10.10 10.59 25.10
C VAL A 495 10.51 9.20 25.60
N SER A 496 9.77 8.13 25.27
CA SER A 496 10.13 6.76 25.66
C SER A 496 11.49 6.35 25.09
N VAL A 497 11.78 6.60 23.81
CA VAL A 497 13.08 6.27 23.19
C VAL A 497 14.24 7.05 23.82
N LEU A 498 14.05 8.35 24.07
CA LEU A 498 15.08 9.18 24.72
C LEU A 498 15.33 8.75 26.19
N LEU A 499 14.28 8.37 26.92
CA LEU A 499 14.38 7.85 28.29
C LEU A 499 15.09 6.50 28.33
N LEU A 500 14.78 5.59 27.39
CA LEU A 500 15.50 4.32 27.25
C LEU A 500 16.98 4.59 26.96
N THR A 501 17.29 5.45 25.99
CA THR A 501 18.68 5.84 25.70
C THR A 501 19.40 6.35 26.95
N TYR A 502 18.78 7.24 27.71
CA TYR A 502 19.34 7.74 28.96
C TYR A 502 19.59 6.64 30.01
N LEU A 503 18.61 5.76 30.24
CA LEU A 503 18.74 4.62 31.16
C LEU A 503 19.91 3.71 30.77
N THR A 504 20.11 3.47 29.47
CA THR A 504 21.21 2.62 28.99
C THR A 504 22.57 3.27 29.20
N LEU A 505 22.69 4.58 28.96
CA LEU A 505 23.91 5.35 29.20
C LEU A 505 24.23 5.45 30.69
N GLU A 506 23.23 5.65 31.54
CA GLU A 506 23.40 5.66 33.00
C GLU A 506 24.02 4.33 33.47
N LYS A 507 23.49 3.19 33.00
CA LYS A 507 24.00 1.86 33.34
C LYS A 507 25.38 1.58 32.75
N TYR A 508 25.63 2.03 31.52
CA TYR A 508 26.93 1.94 30.90
C TYR A 508 28.02 2.62 31.75
N ILE A 509 27.77 3.87 32.19
CA ILE A 509 28.73 4.64 32.99
C ILE A 509 29.01 3.93 34.33
N CYS A 510 27.97 3.45 35.01
CA CYS A 510 28.11 2.77 36.30
C CYS A 510 28.89 1.44 36.22
N ILE A 511 28.77 0.68 35.11
CA ILE A 511 29.41 -0.63 34.96
C ILE A 511 30.82 -0.52 34.39
N VAL A 512 31.03 0.35 33.39
CA VAL A 512 32.33 0.48 32.72
C VAL A 512 33.30 1.37 33.49
N TYR A 513 32.79 2.39 34.21
CA TYR A 513 33.61 3.34 34.95
C TYR A 513 33.27 3.39 36.46
N PRO A 514 33.47 2.29 37.21
CA PRO A 514 33.06 2.19 38.61
C PRO A 514 33.81 3.14 39.58
N PHE A 515 34.99 3.64 39.21
CA PHE A 515 35.87 4.45 40.09
C PHE A 515 35.95 5.94 39.75
N ARG A 516 35.19 6.42 38.76
CA ARG A 516 35.12 7.85 38.44
C ARG A 516 33.95 8.48 39.19
N TYR A 517 34.13 9.68 39.76
CA TYR A 517 33.10 10.54 40.38
C TYR A 517 31.98 11.01 39.40
N LEU A 518 31.72 10.26 38.33
CA LEU A 518 30.72 10.57 37.31
C LEU A 518 29.33 10.01 37.61
N THR A 519 29.09 9.43 38.79
CA THR A 519 27.75 8.96 39.17
C THR A 519 26.79 10.15 39.19
N PRO A 520 25.69 10.10 38.42
CA PRO A 520 24.77 11.23 38.33
C PRO A 520 24.07 11.43 39.67
N GLY A 521 24.25 12.61 40.27
CA GLY A 521 23.51 13.01 41.47
C GLY A 521 22.04 13.30 41.17
N CYS A 522 21.20 13.28 42.21
CA CYS A 522 19.74 13.47 42.11
C CYS A 522 19.32 14.72 41.30
N ARG A 523 19.94 15.87 41.58
CA ARG A 523 19.64 17.13 40.87
C ARG A 523 19.93 17.02 39.37
N ARG A 524 21.00 16.31 38.99
CA ARG A 524 21.40 16.13 37.60
C ARG A 524 20.44 15.20 36.86
N THR A 525 20.03 14.09 37.48
CA THR A 525 19.03 13.18 36.91
C THR A 525 17.69 13.88 36.69
N VAL A 526 17.18 14.61 37.69
CA VAL A 526 15.91 15.36 37.55
C VAL A 526 16.00 16.40 36.43
N SER A 527 17.11 17.15 36.35
CA SER A 527 17.33 18.10 35.27
C SER A 527 17.34 17.44 33.89
N ILE A 528 17.97 16.28 33.74
CA ILE A 528 17.99 15.55 32.46
C ILE A 528 16.59 15.05 32.08
N LEU A 529 15.83 14.51 33.04
CA LEU A 529 14.46 14.05 32.80
C LEU A 529 13.56 15.20 32.34
N LEU A 530 13.64 16.37 32.99
CA LEU A 530 12.90 17.56 32.57
C LEU A 530 13.30 18.03 31.16
N SER A 531 14.59 17.99 30.83
CA SER A 531 15.07 18.32 29.48
C SER A 531 14.56 17.35 28.42
N ILE A 532 14.50 16.04 28.71
CA ILE A 532 13.95 15.03 27.79
C ILE A 532 12.47 15.32 27.51
N TRP A 533 11.68 15.58 28.54
CA TRP A 533 10.27 15.96 28.39
C TRP A 533 10.09 17.26 27.59
N PHE A 534 10.94 18.26 27.83
CA PHE A 534 10.90 19.52 27.10
C PHE A 534 11.20 19.33 25.60
N ILE A 535 12.25 18.56 25.27
CA ILE A 535 12.61 18.23 23.89
C ILE A 535 11.47 17.44 23.22
N GLY A 536 10.93 16.42 23.90
CA GLY A 536 9.80 15.65 23.38
C GLY A 536 8.56 16.51 23.13
N PHE A 537 8.28 17.47 24.01
CA PHE A 537 7.18 18.42 23.83
C PHE A 537 7.38 19.32 22.61
N ILE A 538 8.60 19.83 22.40
CA ILE A 538 8.92 20.59 21.19
C ILE A 538 8.71 19.72 19.95
N ILE A 539 9.22 18.49 19.92
CA ILE A 539 9.05 17.59 18.77
C ILE A 539 7.55 17.35 18.50
N ALA A 540 6.78 16.96 19.51
CA ALA A 540 5.36 16.65 19.32
C ALA A 540 4.50 17.85 18.90
N PHE A 541 4.73 19.03 19.47
CA PHE A 541 3.82 20.18 19.27
C PHE A 541 4.29 21.18 18.21
N LEU A 542 5.55 21.14 17.75
CA LEU A 542 6.07 22.05 16.73
C LEU A 542 5.24 22.04 15.42
N PRO A 543 4.79 20.88 14.88
CA PRO A 543 3.97 20.85 13.67
C PRO A 543 2.61 21.57 13.82
N LEU A 544 2.07 21.66 15.05
CA LEU A 544 0.79 22.32 15.33
C LEU A 544 0.89 23.85 15.32
N VAL A 545 2.05 24.38 15.72
CA VAL A 545 2.30 25.82 15.81
C VAL A 545 2.57 26.41 14.42
N PHE A 546 3.37 25.72 13.59
CA PHE A 546 3.78 26.21 12.27
C PHE A 546 2.93 25.62 11.13
N LYS A 547 1.62 25.92 11.12
CA LYS A 547 0.69 25.45 10.08
C LYS A 547 1.09 25.84 8.64
N GLY A 548 1.80 26.96 8.47
CA GLY A 548 2.29 27.38 7.15
C GLY A 548 3.35 26.46 6.55
N LEU A 549 4.19 25.82 7.39
CA LEU A 549 5.25 24.91 6.94
C LEU A 549 4.77 23.46 6.89
N PHE A 550 3.91 23.05 7.82
CA PHE A 550 3.54 21.64 8.05
C PHE A 550 2.10 21.27 7.67
N ARG A 551 1.25 22.25 7.31
CA ARG A 551 -0.19 22.05 7.04
C ARG A 551 -0.85 21.14 8.09
N ASN A 552 -1.59 20.11 7.69
CA ASN A 552 -2.24 19.12 8.56
C ASN A 552 -1.36 17.87 8.74
N PHE A 553 -0.16 18.04 9.30
CA PHE A 553 0.82 16.96 9.49
C PHE A 553 0.27 15.71 10.19
N TYR A 554 -0.52 15.88 11.25
CA TYR A 554 -1.16 14.77 11.97
C TYR A 554 -2.46 14.31 11.32
N GLY A 555 -3.12 15.16 10.53
CA GLY A 555 -4.44 14.91 9.95
C GLY A 555 -4.41 14.26 8.57
N THR A 556 -3.32 13.57 8.20
CA THR A 556 -3.23 12.94 6.87
C THR A 556 -4.06 11.65 6.79
N ASN A 557 -4.27 10.98 7.92
CA ASN A 557 -4.91 9.67 8.01
C ASN A 557 -5.93 9.65 9.16
N GLY A 558 -6.92 8.75 9.12
CA GLY A 558 -7.97 8.65 10.14
C GLY A 558 -7.47 8.43 11.59
N VAL A 559 -6.34 7.75 11.77
CA VAL A 559 -5.75 7.44 13.10
C VAL A 559 -4.87 8.58 13.63
N CYS A 560 -4.72 9.67 12.88
CA CYS A 560 -4.02 10.87 13.31
C CYS A 560 -2.51 10.70 13.58
N PHE A 561 -1.84 9.70 12.99
CA PHE A 561 -0.43 9.40 13.24
C PHE A 561 0.42 9.46 11.96
N PRO A 562 1.53 10.24 11.93
CA PRO A 562 2.24 10.59 10.69
C PRO A 562 3.32 9.57 10.28
N LEU A 563 3.02 8.26 10.32
CA LEU A 563 3.97 7.20 9.97
C LEU A 563 4.22 7.15 8.45
N HIS A 564 3.11 7.00 7.72
CA HIS A 564 3.05 6.85 6.26
C HIS A 564 2.39 8.10 5.69
N SER A 565 3.22 9.05 5.26
CA SER A 565 2.77 10.21 4.51
C SER A 565 2.86 9.83 3.04
N GLU A 566 1.77 9.33 2.47
CA GLU A 566 1.65 9.11 1.01
C GLU A 566 1.80 10.43 0.24
N GLN A 567 1.66 11.57 0.92
CA GLN A 567 1.74 12.90 0.33
C GLN A 567 2.52 13.82 1.26
N PRO A 568 3.77 14.17 0.93
CA PRO A 568 4.38 15.34 1.51
C PRO A 568 3.75 16.57 0.85
N GLU A 569 2.58 16.99 1.33
CA GLU A 569 2.20 18.37 1.13
C GLU A 569 3.18 19.23 1.94
N THR A 570 4.18 19.74 1.22
CA THR A 570 5.41 20.46 1.62
C THR A 570 6.65 19.59 1.87
N THR A 571 7.76 20.00 1.24
CA THR A 571 9.11 19.42 1.45
C THR A 571 9.53 19.46 2.92
N GLY A 572 9.05 20.45 3.68
CA GLY A 572 9.36 20.62 5.11
C GLY A 572 8.79 19.51 5.99
N ALA A 573 7.52 19.12 5.79
CA ALA A 573 6.89 18.04 6.54
C ALA A 573 7.55 16.68 6.28
N GLN A 574 7.97 16.42 5.04
CA GLN A 574 8.67 15.20 4.67
C GLN A 574 10.02 15.10 5.38
N VAL A 575 10.84 16.15 5.28
CA VAL A 575 12.17 16.20 5.92
C VAL A 575 12.02 16.03 7.43
N TYR A 576 11.05 16.69 8.04
CA TYR A 576 10.78 16.58 9.47
C TYR A 576 10.46 15.14 9.90
N SER A 577 9.52 14.48 9.21
CA SER A 577 9.16 13.09 9.48
C SER A 577 10.36 12.14 9.33
N ILE A 578 11.23 12.35 8.33
CA ILE A 578 12.46 11.55 8.15
C ILE A 578 13.43 11.77 9.30
N VAL A 579 13.66 13.02 9.70
CA VAL A 579 14.61 13.37 10.77
C VAL A 579 14.19 12.75 12.09
N ILE A 580 12.89 12.76 12.43
CA ILE A 580 12.38 12.17 13.68
C ILE A 580 12.36 10.64 13.61
N PHE A 581 11.59 10.06 12.67
CA PHE A 581 11.35 8.61 12.67
C PHE A 581 12.56 7.79 12.24
N LEU A 582 13.41 8.30 11.35
CA LEU A 582 14.62 7.59 10.91
C LEU A 582 15.86 8.16 11.59
N GLY A 583 16.08 9.47 11.57
CA GLY A 583 17.31 10.09 12.08
C GLY A 583 17.51 9.91 13.59
N LEU A 584 16.64 10.53 14.39
CA LEU A 584 16.74 10.54 15.85
C LEU A 584 16.68 9.13 16.44
N ASN A 585 15.71 8.32 16.00
CA ASN A 585 15.54 6.96 16.50
C ASN A 585 16.69 6.02 16.09
N LEU A 586 17.27 6.16 14.90
CA LEU A 586 18.46 5.39 14.52
C LEU A 586 19.68 5.76 15.38
N VAL A 587 19.89 7.05 15.63
CA VAL A 587 20.99 7.52 16.50
C VAL A 587 20.82 6.99 17.92
N ALA A 588 19.61 7.07 18.48
CA ALA A 588 19.29 6.51 19.79
C ALA A 588 19.59 5.00 19.84
N PHE A 589 19.13 4.25 18.84
CA PHE A 589 19.36 2.80 18.75
C PHE A 589 20.86 2.45 18.64
N LEU A 590 21.63 3.18 17.83
CA LEU A 590 23.09 2.97 17.73
C LEU A 590 23.79 3.21 19.07
N ILE A 591 23.43 4.28 19.79
CA ILE A 591 23.98 4.57 21.12
C ILE A 591 23.67 3.41 22.07
N ILE A 592 22.44 2.94 22.08
CA ILE A 592 22.00 1.82 22.93
C ILE A 592 22.82 0.56 22.61
N VAL A 593 22.87 0.12 21.35
CA VAL A 593 23.57 -1.10 20.94
C VAL A 593 25.06 -1.04 21.26
N LEU A 594 25.72 0.09 20.96
CA LEU A 594 27.15 0.28 21.26
C LEU A 594 27.41 0.28 22.77
N SER A 595 26.53 0.90 23.56
CA SER A 595 26.63 0.94 25.03
C SER A 595 26.47 -0.46 25.63
N TYR A 596 25.51 -1.27 25.17
CA TYR A 596 25.37 -2.66 25.61
C TYR A 596 26.54 -3.53 25.17
N GLY A 597 26.97 -3.43 23.91
CA GLY A 597 28.11 -4.19 23.40
C GLY A 597 29.36 -3.94 24.24
N SER A 598 29.64 -2.67 24.54
CA SER A 598 30.75 -2.28 25.41
C SER A 598 30.56 -2.74 26.86
N MET A 599 29.34 -2.64 27.40
CA MET A 599 29.04 -3.12 28.76
C MET A 599 29.26 -4.63 28.90
N PHE A 600 28.75 -5.45 27.97
CA PHE A 600 28.95 -6.90 27.98
C PHE A 600 30.40 -7.30 27.77
N TYR A 601 31.10 -6.63 26.85
CA TYR A 601 32.53 -6.82 26.64
C TYR A 601 33.34 -6.57 27.93
N ASN A 602 33.06 -5.46 28.61
CA ASN A 602 33.72 -5.13 29.87
C ASN A 602 33.37 -6.13 30.98
N ILE A 603 32.11 -6.58 31.09
CA ILE A 603 31.70 -7.62 32.06
C ILE A 603 32.46 -8.93 31.82
N GLN A 604 32.60 -9.36 30.56
CA GLN A 604 33.36 -10.56 30.22
C GLN A 604 34.85 -10.40 30.55
N ARG A 605 35.41 -9.20 30.34
CA ARG A 605 36.81 -8.88 30.65
C ARG A 605 37.10 -8.75 32.16
N THR A 606 36.21 -8.13 32.94
CA THR A 606 36.40 -7.95 34.40
C THR A 606 35.97 -9.15 35.24
N GLY A 607 35.13 -10.04 34.68
CA GLY A 607 34.71 -11.28 35.33
C GLY A 607 35.83 -12.27 35.66
N THR A 608 37.02 -12.12 35.07
CA THR A 608 38.17 -13.01 35.27
C THR A 608 39.17 -12.54 36.34
N GLN A 609 39.02 -11.33 36.94
CA GLN A 609 40.10 -10.73 37.75
C GLN A 609 39.78 -10.29 39.20
N THR A 610 38.55 -10.37 39.74
CA THR A 610 38.30 -9.90 41.13
C THR A 610 37.25 -10.67 41.93
N THR A 611 37.72 -11.43 42.94
CA THR A 611 36.91 -12.21 43.90
C THR A 611 36.34 -11.40 45.08
N LYS A 612 36.83 -10.17 45.35
CA LYS A 612 36.44 -9.37 46.55
C LYS A 612 35.25 -8.41 46.37
N TYR A 613 34.83 -8.07 45.15
CA TYR A 613 33.74 -7.09 44.88
C TYR A 613 32.51 -7.71 44.16
N SER A 614 32.42 -9.03 44.22
CA SER A 614 31.51 -9.84 43.39
C SER A 614 30.03 -9.48 43.52
N ASN A 615 29.54 -9.12 44.72
CA ASN A 615 28.10 -8.99 44.96
C ASN A 615 27.46 -7.73 44.35
N HIS A 616 28.11 -6.56 44.42
CA HIS A 616 27.59 -5.32 43.83
C HIS A 616 27.59 -5.40 42.29
N ILE A 617 28.67 -5.91 41.71
CA ILE A 617 28.79 -6.10 40.26
C ILE A 617 27.80 -7.17 39.78
N LYS A 618 27.64 -8.29 40.49
CA LYS A 618 26.61 -9.31 40.15
C LYS A 618 25.19 -8.73 40.15
N LYS A 619 24.87 -7.83 41.08
CA LYS A 619 23.57 -7.14 41.14
C LYS A 619 23.36 -6.23 39.93
N GLU A 620 24.33 -5.37 39.60
CA GLU A 620 24.25 -4.49 38.42
C GLU A 620 24.25 -5.28 37.10
N VAL A 621 24.97 -6.40 36.99
CA VAL A 621 24.94 -7.29 35.81
C VAL A 621 23.57 -7.97 35.64
N THR A 622 22.94 -8.41 36.74
CA THR A 622 21.60 -8.99 36.69
C THR A 622 20.56 -7.96 36.24
N ILE A 623 20.72 -6.71 36.69
CA ILE A 623 19.91 -5.57 36.27
C ILE A 623 20.17 -5.24 34.78
N ALA A 624 21.42 -5.23 34.33
CA ALA A 624 21.80 -4.96 32.94
C ALA A 624 21.24 -6.01 31.96
N LYS A 625 21.28 -7.30 32.30
CA LYS A 625 20.65 -8.38 31.50
C LYS A 625 19.14 -8.19 31.34
N ARG A 626 18.48 -7.64 32.35
CA ARG A 626 17.05 -7.33 32.30
C ARG A 626 16.76 -6.17 31.35
N PHE A 627 17.55 -5.11 31.41
CA PHE A 627 17.42 -3.98 30.48
C PHE A 627 17.77 -4.37 29.04
N PHE A 628 18.70 -5.30 28.84
CA PHE A 628 18.98 -5.85 27.52
C PHE A 628 17.73 -6.49 26.90
N SER A 629 16.93 -7.22 27.68
CA SER A 629 15.65 -7.77 27.20
C SER A 629 14.65 -6.68 26.80
N ILE A 630 14.58 -5.58 27.55
CA ILE A 630 13.70 -4.43 27.27
C ILE A 630 14.12 -3.74 25.96
N VAL A 631 15.43 -3.55 25.80
CA VAL A 631 15.99 -2.91 24.61
C VAL A 631 15.73 -3.76 23.37
N ILE A 632 15.86 -5.08 23.45
CA ILE A 632 15.52 -5.97 22.33
C ILE A 632 14.05 -5.84 21.96
N THR A 633 13.12 -5.86 22.94
CA THR A 633 11.69 -5.77 22.65
C THR A 633 11.32 -4.43 22.00
N ASP A 634 11.89 -3.33 22.47
CA ASP A 634 11.73 -2.01 21.86
C ASP A 634 12.28 -1.98 20.43
N SER A 635 13.49 -2.50 20.23
CA SER A 635 14.15 -2.55 18.91
C SER A 635 13.37 -3.36 17.89
N LEU A 636 12.78 -4.48 18.30
CA LEU A 636 11.93 -5.32 17.44
C LEU A 636 10.67 -4.57 16.97
N CYS A 637 10.14 -3.65 17.79
CA CYS A 637 8.97 -2.85 17.42
C CYS A 637 9.32 -1.70 16.45
N TRP A 638 10.57 -1.21 16.49
CA TRP A 638 11.04 -0.15 15.59
C TRP A 638 11.50 -0.64 14.22
N ILE A 639 11.91 -1.92 14.08
CA ILE A 639 12.34 -2.48 12.78
C ILE A 639 11.26 -2.30 11.69
N PRO A 640 9.98 -2.68 11.90
CA PRO A 640 8.93 -2.47 10.90
C PRO A 640 8.76 -0.99 10.51
N ILE A 641 8.91 -0.07 11.46
CA ILE A 641 8.80 1.37 11.22
C ILE A 641 9.92 1.87 10.31
N PHE A 642 11.16 1.45 10.57
CA PHE A 642 12.30 1.79 9.70
C PHE A 642 12.11 1.22 8.30
N VAL A 643 11.68 -0.04 8.18
CA VAL A 643 11.44 -0.68 6.89
C VAL A 643 10.36 0.05 6.10
N LEU A 644 9.20 0.34 6.72
CA LEU A 644 8.14 1.09 6.08
C LEU A 644 8.59 2.48 5.64
N LYS A 645 9.39 3.18 6.46
CA LYS A 645 9.89 4.50 6.10
C LYS A 645 10.88 4.46 4.93
N ILE A 646 11.74 3.45 4.87
CA ILE A 646 12.66 3.23 3.74
C ILE A 646 11.89 2.89 2.47
N LEU A 647 10.89 2.01 2.54
CA LEU A 647 10.04 1.66 1.39
C LEU A 647 9.27 2.88 0.88
N SER A 648 8.76 3.72 1.78
CA SER A 648 8.13 5.00 1.45
C SER A 648 9.10 5.95 0.72
N LEU A 649 10.38 6.00 1.13
CA LEU A 649 11.41 6.79 0.43
C LEU A 649 11.76 6.24 -0.96
N LEU A 650 11.62 4.93 -1.17
CA LEU A 650 11.80 4.28 -2.47
C LEU A 650 10.57 4.40 -3.38
N GLN A 651 9.52 5.13 -2.96
CA GLN A 651 8.25 5.30 -3.68
C GLN A 651 7.57 3.97 -4.04
N VAL A 652 7.73 2.95 -3.19
CA VAL A 652 7.00 1.69 -3.32
C VAL A 652 5.60 1.87 -2.73
N GLU A 653 4.56 1.48 -3.46
CA GLU A 653 3.19 1.47 -2.95
C GLU A 653 3.06 0.49 -1.78
N ILE A 654 2.71 1.01 -0.60
CA ILE A 654 2.53 0.21 0.62
C ILE A 654 1.03 0.12 0.90
N PRO A 655 0.45 -1.08 1.01
CA PRO A 655 -0.94 -1.23 1.40
C PRO A 655 -1.22 -0.54 2.75
N GLY A 656 -2.24 0.31 2.80
CA GLY A 656 -2.63 1.04 4.02
C GLY A 656 -2.98 0.11 5.20
N THR A 657 -3.35 -1.13 4.92
CA THR A 657 -3.57 -2.18 5.93
C THR A 657 -2.31 -2.46 6.75
N ILE A 658 -1.12 -2.51 6.13
CA ILE A 658 0.15 -2.75 6.83
C ILE A 658 0.46 -1.58 7.75
N SER A 659 0.31 -0.35 7.26
CA SER A 659 0.51 0.88 8.05
C SER A 659 -0.39 0.89 9.29
N SER A 660 -1.65 0.45 9.15
CA SER A 660 -2.61 0.33 10.25
C SER A 660 -2.13 -0.60 11.36
N TRP A 661 -1.68 -1.81 10.99
CA TRP A 661 -1.17 -2.78 11.95
C TRP A 661 0.06 -2.25 12.68
N VAL A 662 0.93 -1.50 12.01
CA VAL A 662 2.10 -0.93 12.67
C VAL A 662 1.71 0.13 13.70
N VAL A 663 0.82 1.07 13.35
CA VAL A 663 0.41 2.17 14.25
C VAL A 663 -0.44 1.67 15.42
N ILE A 664 -1.39 0.76 15.16
CA ILE A 664 -2.38 0.32 16.15
C ILE A 664 -1.87 -0.83 17.01
N PHE A 665 -1.02 -1.70 16.46
CA PHE A 665 -0.58 -2.92 17.16
C PHE A 665 0.91 -2.93 17.48
N ILE A 666 1.80 -2.74 16.50
CA ILE A 666 3.25 -2.91 16.72
C ILE A 666 3.84 -1.80 17.59
N LEU A 667 3.48 -0.54 17.33
CA LEU A 667 4.01 0.58 18.09
C LEU A 667 3.56 0.57 19.57
N PRO A 668 2.28 0.33 19.90
CA PRO A 668 1.82 0.40 21.29
C PRO A 668 2.10 -0.86 22.13
N ILE A 669 2.39 -2.01 21.51
CA ILE A 669 2.63 -3.27 22.24
C ILE A 669 3.83 -3.17 23.17
N ASN A 670 4.85 -2.41 22.78
CA ASN A 670 6.03 -2.18 23.59
C ASN A 670 5.67 -1.49 24.91
N SER A 671 4.87 -0.42 24.86
CA SER A 671 4.36 0.29 26.03
C SER A 671 3.46 -0.57 26.93
N ALA A 672 2.82 -1.60 26.39
CA ALA A 672 2.02 -2.58 27.15
C ALA A 672 2.90 -3.63 27.86
N LEU A 673 3.99 -4.07 27.23
CA LEU A 673 4.90 -5.09 27.76
C LEU A 673 5.90 -4.53 28.77
N ASN A 674 6.24 -3.25 28.62
CA ASN A 674 7.17 -2.50 29.46
C ASN A 674 6.91 -2.68 30.98
N PRO A 675 5.69 -2.47 31.52
CA PRO A 675 5.37 -2.76 32.92
C PRO A 675 5.74 -4.17 33.43
N ILE A 676 5.52 -5.19 32.59
CA ILE A 676 5.82 -6.60 32.89
C ILE A 676 7.34 -6.78 33.02
N LEU A 677 8.08 -6.20 32.08
CA LEU A 677 9.53 -6.25 32.02
C LEU A 677 10.18 -5.43 33.15
N TYR A 678 9.61 -4.29 33.56
CA TYR A 678 10.16 -3.39 34.60
C TYR A 678 9.88 -3.82 36.03
N THR A 679 8.78 -4.54 36.29
CA THR A 679 8.33 -4.76 37.68
C THR A 679 7.95 -6.21 37.96
N LEU A 680 7.15 -6.88 37.12
CA LEU A 680 6.62 -8.21 37.43
C LEU A 680 7.68 -9.32 37.47
N THR A 681 8.80 -9.13 36.78
CA THR A 681 9.90 -10.11 36.73
C THR A 681 10.92 -10.00 37.89
N THR A 682 10.75 -9.07 38.84
CA THR A 682 11.71 -8.89 39.95
C THR A 682 11.53 -9.83 41.13
N ARG A 683 12.64 -10.30 41.73
CA ARG A 683 12.65 -11.11 42.97
C ARG A 683 11.93 -10.45 44.16
N PRO A 684 12.19 -9.17 44.52
CA PRO A 684 11.47 -8.52 45.60
C PRO A 684 9.96 -8.45 45.35
N PHE A 685 9.52 -8.34 44.08
CA PHE A 685 8.10 -8.39 43.72
C PHE A 685 7.48 -9.77 43.94
N LYS A 686 8.17 -10.84 43.53
CA LYS A 686 7.74 -12.22 43.83
C LYS A 686 7.60 -12.43 45.33
N GLU A 687 8.54 -11.91 46.12
CA GLU A 687 8.53 -12.01 47.58
C GLU A 687 7.40 -11.19 48.23
N THR A 688 7.15 -9.95 47.77
CA THR A 688 6.03 -9.14 48.29
C THR A 688 4.67 -9.72 47.90
N ILE A 689 4.51 -10.24 46.69
CA ILE A 689 3.28 -10.95 46.30
C ILE A 689 3.11 -12.20 47.15
N LEU A 690 4.15 -13.01 47.35
CA LEU A 690 4.08 -14.20 48.20
C LEU A 690 3.73 -13.84 49.64
N GLN A 691 4.25 -12.72 50.18
CA GLN A 691 3.89 -12.22 51.51
C GLN A 691 2.44 -11.71 51.58
N VAL A 692 1.97 -11.00 50.56
CA VAL A 692 0.57 -10.54 50.48
C VAL A 692 -0.38 -11.72 50.33
N TRP A 693 -0.03 -12.71 49.50
CA TRP A 693 -0.77 -13.96 49.34
C TRP A 693 -0.77 -14.80 50.63
N ALA A 694 0.36 -14.86 51.34
CA ALA A 694 0.45 -15.53 52.63
C ALA A 694 -0.42 -14.84 53.70
N ASN A 695 -0.40 -13.51 53.76
CA ASN A 695 -1.27 -12.72 54.65
C ASN A 695 -2.75 -12.84 54.27
N TYR A 696 -3.08 -12.93 52.98
CA TYR A 696 -4.44 -13.17 52.50
C TYR A 696 -4.92 -14.58 52.84
N ARG A 697 -4.03 -15.58 52.73
CA ARG A 697 -4.29 -16.97 53.13
C ARG A 697 -4.46 -17.12 54.64
N GLN A 698 -3.72 -16.36 55.45
CA GLN A 698 -3.89 -16.29 56.90
C GLN A 698 -5.16 -15.54 57.35
N ARG A 699 -5.74 -14.68 56.51
CA ARG A 699 -6.97 -13.93 56.80
C ARG A 699 -8.27 -14.65 56.44
N ARG A 700 -8.24 -15.90 55.95
CA ARG A 700 -9.46 -16.72 55.85
C ARG A 700 -9.86 -17.23 57.24
N PRO A 701 -11.03 -16.84 57.80
CA PRO A 701 -11.53 -17.40 59.04
C PRO A 701 -11.91 -18.87 58.82
N LEU A 702 -11.55 -19.71 59.79
CA LEU A 702 -11.90 -21.12 59.86
C LEU A 702 -13.43 -21.25 60.07
N MET A 703 -14.19 -21.49 59.00
CA MET A 703 -15.59 -21.91 59.10
C MET A 703 -15.88 -23.02 58.09
N SER A 704 -16.53 -24.05 58.64
CA SER A 704 -17.11 -25.25 58.03
C SER A 704 -16.18 -26.45 57.81
N ASN A 705 -16.27 -27.37 58.78
CA ASN A 705 -16.30 -28.81 58.53
C ASN A 705 -17.18 -29.10 57.31
N HIS A 706 -16.64 -29.76 56.28
CA HIS A 706 -17.25 -30.91 55.62
C HIS A 706 -16.26 -31.51 54.62
N THR A 707 -16.36 -32.83 54.53
CA THR A 707 -15.51 -33.80 53.85
C THR A 707 -15.43 -33.63 52.33
N ALA A 708 -14.27 -34.05 51.81
CA ALA A 708 -13.79 -34.03 50.44
C ALA A 708 -14.77 -34.50 49.34
N HIS A 709 -14.74 -33.78 48.21
CA HIS A 709 -14.58 -34.37 46.88
C HIS A 709 -13.87 -33.37 45.94
N GLN A 710 -12.69 -33.77 45.44
CA GLN A 710 -11.99 -33.13 44.32
C GLN A 710 -12.71 -33.40 43.00
N PRO A 711 -12.51 -32.52 42.00
CA PRO A 711 -11.66 -32.99 40.90
C PRO A 711 -10.51 -32.03 40.59
N SER A 712 -9.45 -32.67 40.12
CA SER A 712 -8.12 -32.21 39.75
C SER A 712 -8.10 -31.24 38.57
N PHE A 713 -7.28 -30.18 38.68
CA PHE A 713 -6.51 -29.69 37.54
C PHE A 713 -5.06 -29.43 37.96
N THR A 714 -4.20 -30.27 37.42
CA THR A 714 -2.74 -30.34 37.58
C THR A 714 -2.05 -29.31 36.69
N LEU A 715 -1.22 -28.45 37.29
CA LEU A 715 -0.04 -27.91 36.61
C LEU A 715 1.03 -27.54 37.64
N GLN A 716 1.60 -28.55 38.28
CA GLN A 716 2.84 -28.42 39.04
C GLN A 716 3.59 -29.72 38.89
N GLU A 717 4.78 -29.66 38.30
CA GLU A 717 5.93 -30.55 38.45
C GLU A 717 7.00 -30.08 37.44
N MET A 718 7.80 -29.10 37.88
CA MET A 718 9.24 -29.13 37.67
C MET A 718 9.84 -28.12 38.63
N TRP A 719 10.43 -28.64 39.70
CA TRP A 719 11.69 -28.28 40.36
C TRP A 719 11.62 -28.82 41.79
N PRO A 720 12.43 -29.84 42.16
CA PRO A 720 12.42 -30.36 43.51
C PRO A 720 13.33 -29.51 44.40
N LEU A 721 12.84 -29.20 45.59
CA LEU A 721 13.65 -28.99 46.78
C LEU A 721 13.11 -29.96 47.83
N GLN A 722 13.96 -30.86 48.31
CA GLN A 722 13.67 -31.58 49.54
C GLN A 722 14.95 -31.79 50.36
N GLU A 723 15.05 -31.04 51.45
CA GLU A 723 15.70 -31.49 52.67
C GLU A 723 14.68 -32.34 53.46
N ASN A 724 15.13 -33.48 54.02
CA ASN A 724 15.12 -33.67 55.48
C ASN A 724 15.71 -35.04 55.91
N SER A 725 16.51 -34.95 56.97
CA SER A 725 16.68 -35.87 58.11
C SER A 725 15.48 -36.81 58.37
N GLN A 726 15.58 -38.02 58.92
CA GLN A 726 16.44 -38.59 59.97
C GLN A 726 16.15 -40.11 60.11
N THR A 727 17.14 -40.91 60.55
CA THR A 727 17.10 -41.97 61.61
C THR A 727 17.78 -43.31 61.28
N LEU A 728 18.77 -43.63 62.15
CA LEU A 728 19.23 -44.91 62.72
C LEU A 728 19.55 -46.12 61.82
N THR A 729 20.83 -46.52 61.81
CA THR A 729 21.38 -47.70 62.54
C THR A 729 22.92 -47.74 62.42
N SER A 730 23.62 -48.08 63.51
CA SER A 730 25.06 -48.43 63.59
C SER A 730 25.26 -49.93 63.19
N PRO A 731 26.47 -50.58 63.18
CA PRO A 731 27.75 -50.18 63.79
C PRO A 731 29.05 -50.50 63.02
N GLY A 732 30.18 -50.05 63.61
CA GLY A 732 31.53 -50.58 63.42
C GLY A 732 32.44 -49.72 62.54
N ASP A 733 33.72 -49.50 62.82
CA ASP A 733 34.57 -49.85 63.94
C ASP A 733 35.94 -49.14 63.69
N TYR A 734 36.76 -49.01 64.74
CA TYR A 734 38.21 -48.72 64.71
C TYR A 734 38.80 -47.29 64.54
N LEU A 735 39.34 -46.86 65.70
CA LEU A 735 40.75 -46.46 65.95
C LEU A 735 41.23 -45.01 65.77
N ALA A 736 41.79 -44.54 66.90
CA ALA A 736 42.95 -43.66 67.07
C ALA A 736 42.76 -42.13 67.07
N ASN A 737 42.49 -41.64 68.29
CA ASN A 737 43.06 -40.43 68.89
C ASN A 737 44.62 -40.56 69.03
N PRO A 738 45.42 -39.57 69.51
CA PRO A 738 45.08 -38.21 69.94
C PRO A 738 46.15 -37.10 69.64
N SER A 739 45.86 -35.90 70.17
CA SER A 739 46.79 -34.92 70.81
C SER A 739 47.30 -33.77 69.92
N LYS A 740 47.35 -32.49 70.34
CA LYS A 740 47.58 -31.84 71.66
C LYS A 740 46.92 -30.43 71.75
N ILE A 741 46.24 -30.06 72.85
CA ILE A 741 46.65 -29.14 73.99
C ILE A 741 46.74 -27.65 73.58
N SER A 742 46.31 -26.60 74.31
CA SER A 742 45.57 -26.28 75.55
C SER A 742 45.37 -24.74 75.49
N CYS A 743 44.16 -24.19 75.63
CA CYS A 743 43.64 -23.42 76.79
C CYS A 743 44.58 -22.41 77.49
N THR A 744 44.21 -21.10 77.43
CA THR A 744 44.03 -20.06 78.50
C THR A 744 44.02 -18.65 77.85
N SER A 745 42.91 -17.90 77.86
CA SER A 745 42.34 -16.96 78.86
C SER A 745 42.89 -15.52 78.85
N GLN A 746 41.94 -14.57 78.73
CA GLN A 746 41.87 -13.22 79.33
C GLN A 746 42.51 -11.96 78.66
N LEU A 747 41.60 -10.99 78.41
CA LEU A 747 41.58 -9.56 78.79
C LEU A 747 42.64 -8.55 78.22
N LEU A 748 42.15 -7.64 77.35
CA LEU A 748 42.11 -6.15 77.47
C LEU A 748 43.45 -5.34 77.70
N PRO A 749 43.48 -3.98 77.54
CA PRO A 749 43.30 -3.15 76.32
C PRO A 749 44.30 -1.96 76.26
N VAL A 750 43.98 -0.92 75.45
CA VAL A 750 44.45 0.50 75.51
C VAL A 750 45.86 0.72 74.89
N GLU A 751 46.17 1.73 74.08
CA GLU A 751 45.90 3.17 74.22
C GLU A 751 46.08 3.95 72.89
N ARG A 752 45.45 5.13 72.84
CA ARG A 752 45.60 6.19 71.84
C ARG A 752 47.04 6.71 71.76
N THR A 753 47.46 7.26 70.62
CA THR A 753 47.57 8.73 70.41
C THR A 753 48.20 9.10 69.06
N ASN A 754 47.57 10.11 68.46
CA ASN A 754 47.99 11.15 67.53
C ASN A 754 49.48 11.29 67.15
N GLY A 755 49.72 11.76 65.91
CA GLY A 755 50.89 12.59 65.62
C GLY A 755 51.20 12.79 64.14
N VAL A 756 50.76 13.95 63.63
CA VAL A 756 51.20 14.70 62.41
C VAL A 756 50.69 14.22 61.06
#